data_AF-A0A2G5TUQ0-F1
#
_entry.id   AF-A0A2G5TUQ0-F1
#
_cell.length_a   1.000
_cell.length_b   1.000
_cell.length_c   1.000
_cell.angle_alpha   90.00
_cell.angle_beta   90.00
_cell.angle_gamma   90.00
#
_symmetry.space_group_name_H-M   'P 1'
#
loop_
_entity.id
_entity.type
_entity.pdbx_description
1 polymer ?
#
loop_
_entity_poly.entity_id
_entity_poly.type
_entity_poly.pdbx_seq_one_letter_code
_entity_poly.pdbx_strand_id
1 'polypeptide(L)'
;MKKTGHECAHTVPSKEKKEKRKEKQRNWKVIVYDVECIVANSGEYDGYVERGPKHEPNLICVRMFCSECRGRDGCQLCGEPWYYSYKNGSQVDEMDDEMEENSVEEDSEEDSEEDSEEDSEEDSDAGVPQKEQIIRVEKRYTPLARFGEFLLKDPRANGAYVIAHNGGRYDHVLTLAELNRQSGIHATDPKVILKGMTVITAEFKYKKQKLHFRDSLHYLTMALAKMPEAFELSGEVKGFFPHLYNHPDNYDKHLETLPPKEYYSPDYMRVDVREKFDAWYEECYEDGFDLHDELLKYCQSDVRILTLTMIAFIEKCELLFNGWNPIVQGFTLASYIFFVMKHEYIKDGDIGYIPENGYGQDNNSMLAYKYLQWLEKKNPSLKLQYGLRGGEYKINSNGHNYRVDGYNKDTNEVFEIHGCLWHGCPKCQPNSGKKIPQLRALTVKEAYDRSMRREQDIKDAGYILRVVWECEIREMLAKDADMRKFFDLNKYTRRLLPRDALYGGRTQVFRSITETEKDTRIDYYDFVSMYPYLNAGGTEYPRGNPQVIVDNLPDPAQPLTKRGIAFCDVLPAPSTSLGLLPQKIRNKMMFVLCRSCAEKPDGPCTHYKVSERFITGAWPTDELKKAISAGYKVLKYHEIWHWPDSAWVKGGFFADYIKPLLALKHQSSGWPKENMTDTEKKEYVDNILEKDGVQLDPSKIQKNKAMRNLTKIFLNSAWGKFAQNPLKSETILIRKSDATTLTNFFNDPKFEPTGMVPFGDNKLWISRKPKTEVLSTTPFTNLVIAAITTSSGRLRLTEAIERVGVDNMIYCDTDSLIFKRHKDEDPLGDLKGQQLGYLVNEIPEGSELTEVVTMAPKAYGLKIKKSDGTFTESVKAKGMTMTFGNSRFITFDAMKKSMRDFIDDGFAEPLEGEMIRFMRGHHALDGLWTCTMKKQLNPRMDKGHYVDGVSIPFGQMLRGTLLVDDYPF
;
A
#
# COMPACT_ATOMS: atom_id res chain seq x y z
N MET A 1 -4.68 -38.11 3.14
CA MET A 1 -6.13 -37.90 2.93
C MET A 1 -6.55 -36.66 3.70
N LYS A 2 -6.96 -35.57 3.02
CA LYS A 2 -7.67 -34.45 3.65
C LYS A 2 -9.16 -34.73 3.52
N LYS A 3 -9.90 -34.71 4.63
CA LYS A 3 -11.35 -34.90 4.65
C LYS A 3 -12.02 -33.92 3.68
N THR A 4 -12.77 -34.44 2.72
CA THR A 4 -13.79 -33.71 1.98
C THR A 4 -14.80 -33.17 2.99
N GLY A 5 -14.84 -31.84 3.18
CA GLY A 5 -15.76 -31.19 4.13
C GLY A 5 -15.11 -30.27 5.18
N HIS A 6 -13.79 -30.05 5.18
CA HIS A 6 -13.22 -28.97 6.01
C HIS A 6 -13.52 -27.61 5.38
N GLU A 7 -14.51 -26.88 5.90
CA GLU A 7 -14.71 -25.46 5.59
C GLU A 7 -13.48 -24.69 6.09
N CYS A 8 -12.50 -24.46 5.20
CA CYS A 8 -11.41 -23.51 5.44
C CYS A 8 -11.99 -22.09 5.43
N ALA A 9 -12.74 -21.72 6.46
CA ALA A 9 -13.16 -20.35 6.73
C ALA A 9 -12.24 -19.75 7.81
N HIS A 10 -12.05 -18.43 7.78
CA HIS A 10 -11.32 -17.76 8.85
C HIS A 10 -12.14 -17.78 10.14
N THR A 11 -11.61 -18.39 11.20
CA THR A 11 -12.28 -18.46 12.51
C THR A 11 -12.39 -17.07 13.15
N VAL A 12 -13.62 -16.61 13.40
CA VAL A 12 -13.84 -15.32 14.06
C VAL A 12 -13.51 -15.39 15.57
N PRO A 13 -13.18 -14.25 16.21
CA PRO A 13 -12.94 -14.23 17.66
C PRO A 13 -14.20 -14.59 18.47
N SER A 14 -14.07 -15.52 19.42
CA SER A 14 -15.16 -15.87 20.36
C SER A 14 -15.48 -14.69 21.30
N LYS A 15 -16.69 -14.69 21.89
CA LYS A 15 -17.12 -13.67 22.86
C LYS A 15 -16.13 -13.52 24.02
N GLU A 16 -15.67 -14.63 24.60
CA GLU A 16 -14.65 -14.65 25.65
C GLU A 16 -13.33 -13.99 25.22
N LYS A 17 -12.85 -14.27 24.00
CA LYS A 17 -11.64 -13.63 23.46
C LYS A 17 -11.82 -12.11 23.29
N LYS A 18 -13.03 -11.66 22.93
CA LYS A 18 -13.36 -10.22 22.83
C LYS A 18 -13.33 -9.58 24.22
N GLU A 19 -13.97 -10.18 25.21
CA GLU A 19 -14.01 -9.68 26.59
C GLU A 19 -12.60 -9.58 27.19
N LYS A 20 -11.78 -10.63 27.06
CA LYS A 20 -10.38 -10.63 27.49
C LYS A 20 -9.54 -9.54 26.80
N ARG A 21 -9.83 -9.24 25.52
CA ARG A 21 -9.18 -8.14 24.80
C ARG A 21 -9.66 -6.77 25.29
N LYS A 22 -10.95 -6.62 25.61
CA LYS A 22 -11.51 -5.40 26.19
C LYS A 22 -10.92 -5.11 27.57
N GLU A 23 -10.71 -6.15 28.38
CA GLU A 23 -10.06 -6.02 29.69
C GLU A 23 -8.61 -5.52 29.55
N LYS A 24 -7.83 -6.11 28.63
CA LYS A 24 -6.44 -5.70 28.38
C LYS A 24 -6.25 -4.27 27.88
N GLN A 25 -7.29 -3.64 27.33
CA GLN A 25 -7.23 -2.24 26.88
C GLN A 25 -7.80 -1.25 27.90
N ARG A 26 -8.24 -1.68 29.09
CA ARG A 26 -8.83 -0.75 30.07
C ARG A 26 -7.85 0.32 30.51
N ASN A 27 -6.59 -0.09 30.73
CA ASN A 27 -5.54 0.77 31.23
C ASN A 27 -4.54 1.06 30.13
N TRP A 28 -4.42 2.33 29.78
CA TRP A 28 -3.42 2.80 28.82
C TRP A 28 -2.98 4.22 29.18
N LYS A 29 -1.78 4.57 28.73
CA LYS A 29 -1.22 5.90 28.86
C LYS A 29 -0.48 6.28 27.60
N VAL A 30 -0.55 7.56 27.25
CA VAL A 30 -0.01 8.13 26.03
C VAL A 30 0.97 9.23 26.41
N ILE A 31 2.14 9.20 25.79
CA ILE A 31 3.11 10.30 25.80
C ILE A 31 3.05 10.93 24.41
N VAL A 32 2.64 12.18 24.32
CA VAL A 32 2.68 12.99 23.11
C VAL A 32 3.91 13.88 23.19
N TYR A 33 4.69 13.93 22.12
CA TYR A 33 5.87 14.78 22.05
C TYR A 33 6.11 15.28 20.64
N ASP A 34 6.88 16.34 20.54
CA ASP A 34 7.33 16.96 19.29
C ASP A 34 8.79 17.42 19.46
N VAL A 35 9.56 17.36 18.37
CA VAL A 35 10.99 17.65 18.38
C VAL A 35 11.30 18.79 17.42
N GLU A 36 11.88 19.86 17.95
CA GLU A 36 12.44 20.93 17.11
C GLU A 36 13.95 20.81 16.99
N CYS A 37 14.47 21.09 15.80
CA CYS A 37 15.88 20.90 15.45
C CYS A 37 16.48 22.17 14.86
N ILE A 38 17.78 22.36 15.09
CA ILE A 38 18.54 23.46 14.48
C ILE A 38 18.77 23.23 12.99
N VAL A 39 19.00 24.32 12.25
CA VAL A 39 19.53 24.29 10.88
C VAL A 39 21.07 24.27 10.85
N ALA A 40 21.71 24.04 9.70
CA ALA A 40 23.18 24.02 9.60
C ALA A 40 23.78 25.43 9.65
N ASN A 41 23.14 26.38 8.96
CA ASN A 41 23.53 27.78 8.87
C ASN A 41 22.26 28.64 8.96
N SER A 42 22.32 29.77 9.68
CA SER A 42 21.19 30.70 9.79
C SER A 42 20.84 31.27 8.42
N GLY A 43 19.57 31.16 8.01
CA GLY A 43 19.06 31.81 6.80
C GLY A 43 19.28 31.08 5.48
N GLU A 44 19.98 29.93 5.48
CA GLU A 44 20.24 29.15 4.27
C GLU A 44 19.92 27.66 4.46
N TYR A 45 19.30 27.07 3.43
CA TYR A 45 19.43 25.63 3.18
C TYR A 45 20.65 25.46 2.27
N ASP A 46 21.83 25.49 2.86
CA ASP A 46 23.07 25.56 2.09
C ASP A 46 23.22 24.35 1.14
N GLY A 47 23.26 24.64 -0.17
CA GLY A 47 23.77 23.79 -1.26
C GLY A 47 22.83 22.77 -1.94
N TYR A 48 23.00 22.63 -3.27
CA TYR A 48 22.58 21.46 -4.06
C TYR A 48 23.52 20.28 -3.74
N VAL A 49 23.48 19.79 -2.51
CA VAL A 49 24.33 18.68 -2.03
C VAL A 49 23.44 17.46 -1.80
N GLU A 50 23.93 16.28 -2.13
CA GLU A 50 23.19 15.01 -1.96
C GLU A 50 22.67 14.77 -0.53
N ARG A 51 23.15 15.53 0.48
CA ARG A 51 22.72 15.53 1.89
C ARG A 51 22.84 16.96 2.48
N GLY A 52 21.77 17.54 3.04
CA GLY A 52 21.79 18.86 3.72
C GLY A 52 22.12 18.79 5.23
N PRO A 53 21.76 19.79 6.07
CA PRO A 53 22.06 19.82 7.52
C PRO A 53 21.60 18.59 8.26
N LYS A 54 22.42 18.06 9.18
CA LYS A 54 21.96 17.00 10.08
C LYS A 54 21.05 17.62 11.13
N HIS A 55 19.88 17.03 11.32
CA HIS A 55 18.94 17.52 12.32
C HIS A 55 19.44 17.21 13.71
N GLU A 56 19.61 18.25 14.52
CA GLU A 56 20.04 18.16 15.91
C GLU A 56 18.98 18.77 16.82
N PRO A 57 18.33 17.96 17.69
CA PRO A 57 17.28 18.47 18.57
C PRO A 57 17.78 19.48 19.58
N ASN A 58 17.14 20.65 19.61
CA ASN A 58 17.41 21.70 20.58
C ASN A 58 16.21 22.02 21.49
N LEU A 59 15.01 21.56 21.13
CA LEU A 59 13.84 21.59 22.00
C LEU A 59 12.98 20.34 21.81
N ILE A 60 12.47 19.80 22.92
CA ILE A 60 11.45 18.74 22.92
C ILE A 60 10.36 19.13 23.91
N CYS A 61 9.12 19.24 23.46
CA CYS A 61 7.96 19.41 24.33
C CYS A 61 7.25 18.06 24.52
N VAL A 62 6.73 17.84 25.73
CA VAL A 62 6.09 16.58 26.11
C VAL A 62 4.82 16.83 26.90
N ARG A 63 3.77 16.06 26.58
CA ARG A 63 2.53 16.01 27.35
C ARG A 63 2.04 14.57 27.49
N MET A 64 1.55 14.23 28.68
CA MET A 64 0.99 12.91 28.97
C MET A 64 -0.51 12.96 29.19
N PHE A 65 -1.21 11.88 28.82
CA PHE A 65 -2.57 11.62 29.25
C PHE A 65 -2.83 10.11 29.36
N CYS A 66 -3.80 9.71 30.17
CA CYS A 66 -4.15 8.31 30.39
C CYS A 66 -5.65 8.02 30.23
N SER A 67 -6.00 6.74 30.32
CA SER A 67 -7.38 6.26 30.26
C SER A 67 -8.30 6.91 31.31
N GLU A 68 -7.75 7.33 32.45
CA GLU A 68 -8.49 7.94 33.56
C GLU A 68 -8.63 9.46 33.39
N CYS A 69 -7.51 10.20 33.27
CA CYS A 69 -7.56 11.66 33.23
C CYS A 69 -8.10 12.18 31.90
N ARG A 70 -7.87 11.48 30.79
CA ARG A 70 -8.24 11.93 29.42
C ARG A 70 -7.81 13.38 29.16
N GLY A 71 -6.63 13.77 29.66
CA GLY A 71 -6.06 15.10 29.50
C GLY A 71 -6.57 16.16 30.49
N ARG A 72 -7.42 15.81 31.46
CA ARG A 72 -7.79 16.69 32.58
C ARG A 72 -6.62 16.91 33.53
N ASP A 73 -6.51 18.12 34.04
CA ASP A 73 -5.44 18.57 34.94
C ASP A 73 -5.52 17.88 36.31
N GLY A 74 -4.43 17.92 37.07
CA GLY A 74 -4.36 17.34 38.42
C GLY A 74 -4.16 15.82 38.47
N CYS A 75 -3.86 15.17 37.34
CA CYS A 75 -3.54 13.75 37.31
C CYS A 75 -2.13 13.47 37.85
N GLN A 76 -2.03 12.77 38.98
CA GLN A 76 -0.74 12.43 39.61
C GLN A 76 0.20 11.61 38.70
N LEU A 77 -0.36 10.77 37.80
CA LEU A 77 0.44 9.98 36.87
C LEU A 77 0.98 10.82 35.69
N CYS A 78 0.14 11.70 35.13
CA CYS A 78 0.47 12.42 33.90
C CYS A 78 1.23 13.72 34.16
N GLY A 79 0.96 14.38 35.29
CA GLY A 79 1.54 15.66 35.65
C GLY A 79 1.21 16.78 34.66
N GLU A 80 1.84 17.93 34.88
CA GLU A 80 1.79 19.06 33.95
C GLU A 80 2.69 18.81 32.74
N PRO A 81 2.41 19.44 31.57
CA PRO A 81 3.32 19.41 30.43
C PRO A 81 4.72 19.91 30.79
N TRP A 82 5.75 19.35 30.18
CA TRP A 82 7.14 19.76 30.41
C TRP A 82 7.94 19.77 29.10
N TYR A 83 9.17 20.28 29.16
CA TYR A 83 10.03 20.38 27.99
C TYR A 83 11.50 20.19 28.34
N TYR A 84 12.30 19.85 27.33
CA TYR A 84 13.75 19.81 27.38
C TYR A 84 14.28 20.80 26.36
N SER A 85 15.06 21.79 26.79
CA SER A 85 15.62 22.81 25.90
C SER A 85 17.13 22.92 26.03
N TYR A 86 17.76 23.52 25.04
CA TYR A 86 19.17 23.90 25.11
C TYR A 86 19.49 24.84 26.29
N LYS A 87 18.54 25.64 26.78
CA LYS A 87 18.73 26.53 27.95
C LYS A 87 18.71 25.79 29.30
N ASN A 88 17.89 24.76 29.45
CA ASN A 88 17.68 24.11 30.75
C ASN A 88 18.72 23.02 31.07
N GLY A 89 19.85 22.96 30.36
CA GLY A 89 20.84 21.87 30.43
C GLY A 89 22.17 22.22 31.10
N SER A 90 22.38 23.48 31.52
CA SER A 90 23.70 24.03 31.86
C SER A 90 24.02 24.15 33.35
N GLN A 91 23.20 23.60 34.25
CA GLN A 91 23.48 23.60 35.70
C GLN A 91 23.62 22.16 36.19
N VAL A 92 24.84 21.63 36.10
CA VAL A 92 25.33 20.66 37.08
C VAL A 92 26.73 21.13 37.44
N ASP A 93 26.85 21.56 38.69
CA ASP A 93 28.08 21.97 39.35
C ASP A 93 29.16 20.88 39.29
N GLU A 94 30.42 21.29 39.24
CA GLU A 94 31.63 20.46 39.35
C GLU A 94 31.81 19.86 40.77
N MET A 95 30.74 19.45 41.46
CA MET A 95 30.80 18.89 42.81
C MET A 95 29.81 17.73 42.93
N ASP A 96 30.17 16.53 42.47
CA ASP A 96 29.68 15.24 42.99
C ASP A 96 30.42 14.05 42.34
N ASP A 97 31.74 14.16 42.13
CA ASP A 97 32.60 13.05 41.68
C ASP A 97 33.14 12.19 42.86
N GLU A 98 32.60 12.33 44.07
CA GLU A 98 33.03 11.55 45.24
C GLU A 98 31.86 11.12 46.13
N MET A 99 30.94 10.26 45.66
CA MET A 99 30.12 9.41 46.57
C MET A 99 29.24 8.40 45.83
N GLU A 100 29.82 7.48 45.06
CA GLU A 100 29.15 6.19 44.74
C GLU A 100 30.19 5.06 44.60
N GLU A 101 31.15 5.02 45.53
CA GLU A 101 31.81 3.79 45.96
C GLU A 101 31.38 3.52 47.41
N ASN A 102 30.88 2.31 47.67
CA ASN A 102 30.39 1.76 48.94
C ASN A 102 28.87 1.77 49.16
N SER A 103 28.22 0.69 48.72
CA SER A 103 27.19 -0.02 49.52
C SER A 103 26.81 -1.32 48.80
N VAL A 104 27.68 -2.32 48.91
CA VAL A 104 27.25 -3.71 48.84
C VAL A 104 26.98 -4.10 50.29
N GLU A 105 25.71 -4.13 50.68
CA GLU A 105 25.27 -4.82 51.88
C GLU A 105 24.40 -6.00 51.47
N GLU A 106 24.87 -7.17 51.89
CA GLU A 106 24.24 -8.48 51.84
C GLU A 106 23.08 -8.54 52.84
N ASP A 107 22.04 -9.30 52.50
CA ASP A 107 21.24 -10.11 53.43
C ASP A 107 20.32 -11.00 52.57
N SER A 108 20.59 -12.30 52.38
CA SER A 108 20.54 -13.45 53.30
C SER A 108 19.15 -14.11 53.38
N GLU A 109 19.15 -15.41 53.68
CA GLU A 109 18.05 -16.38 53.79
C GLU A 109 17.61 -17.11 52.49
N GLU A 110 17.49 -18.44 52.44
CA GLU A 110 18.03 -19.58 53.20
C GLU A 110 17.57 -20.84 52.44
N ASP A 111 18.48 -21.80 52.31
CA ASP A 111 18.33 -23.26 52.30
C ASP A 111 17.15 -23.95 51.57
N SER A 112 17.50 -24.85 50.64
CA SER A 112 17.42 -26.29 50.94
C SER A 112 18.13 -27.13 49.89
N GLU A 113 19.05 -27.93 50.42
CA GLU A 113 19.88 -28.97 49.85
C GLU A 113 19.08 -30.08 49.14
N GLU A 114 19.69 -30.75 48.15
CA GLU A 114 20.20 -32.13 48.31
C GLU A 114 20.69 -32.69 46.96
N ASP A 115 21.95 -33.16 47.01
CA ASP A 115 22.51 -34.38 46.40
C ASP A 115 22.60 -34.49 44.86
N SER A 116 23.70 -34.96 44.25
CA SER A 116 24.89 -35.67 44.72
C SER A 116 25.90 -35.79 43.57
N GLU A 117 27.19 -35.77 43.93
CA GLU A 117 28.33 -36.60 43.43
C GLU A 117 28.75 -36.48 41.95
N GLU A 118 29.91 -35.82 41.72
CA GLU A 118 31.26 -36.43 41.53
C GLU A 118 31.49 -36.90 40.08
N ASP A 119 32.35 -36.23 39.31
CA ASP A 119 33.77 -36.58 39.31
C ASP A 119 34.62 -35.76 38.31
N SER A 120 35.81 -35.44 38.80
CA SER A 120 37.11 -35.11 38.18
C SER A 120 37.29 -35.10 36.65
N GLU A 121 37.98 -34.07 36.14
CA GLU A 121 39.28 -34.21 35.46
C GLU A 121 39.94 -32.85 35.16
N GLU A 122 41.22 -32.75 35.50
CA GLU A 122 42.13 -31.60 35.35
C GLU A 122 42.67 -31.43 33.91
N ASP A 123 43.14 -30.21 33.65
CA ASP A 123 44.14 -29.79 32.66
C ASP A 123 43.76 -29.71 31.17
N SER A 124 43.67 -28.48 30.65
CA SER A 124 44.85 -27.83 30.03
C SER A 124 44.50 -26.52 29.31
N ASP A 125 45.30 -25.51 29.65
CA ASP A 125 45.57 -24.23 29.01
C ASP A 125 45.00 -23.98 27.59
N ALA A 126 44.03 -23.04 27.51
CA ALA A 126 43.79 -22.24 26.32
C ALA A 126 43.07 -20.93 26.70
N GLY A 127 43.86 -19.88 26.94
CA GLY A 127 43.51 -18.46 26.76
C GLY A 127 42.07 -18.04 27.06
N VAL A 128 41.83 -17.60 28.29
CA VAL A 128 40.64 -16.81 28.68
C VAL A 128 40.52 -15.57 27.79
N PRO A 129 39.45 -15.38 26.98
CA PRO A 129 39.15 -14.09 26.41
C PRO A 129 38.57 -13.18 27.50
N GLN A 130 39.19 -12.01 27.65
CA GLN A 130 38.82 -10.94 28.58
C GLN A 130 37.31 -10.75 28.76
N LYS A 131 36.87 -10.83 30.02
CA LYS A 131 35.60 -10.30 30.52
C LYS A 131 35.42 -8.84 30.10
N GLU A 132 34.24 -8.57 29.53
CA GLU A 132 33.45 -7.34 29.64
C GLU A 132 34.27 -6.04 29.66
N GLN A 133 34.67 -5.56 28.48
CA GLN A 133 34.89 -4.12 28.29
C GLN A 133 33.57 -3.40 28.65
N ILE A 134 33.59 -2.68 29.77
CA ILE A 134 32.56 -1.72 30.18
C ILE A 134 32.40 -0.75 29.01
N ILE A 135 31.32 -0.89 28.24
CA ILE A 135 30.98 0.05 27.18
C ILE A 135 30.58 1.35 27.87
N ARG A 136 31.53 2.27 28.03
CA ARG A 136 31.24 3.62 28.52
C ARG A 136 30.40 4.35 27.45
N VAL A 137 29.09 4.40 27.67
CA VAL A 137 28.20 5.26 26.88
C VAL A 137 28.53 6.71 27.22
N GLU A 138 28.96 7.50 26.24
CA GLU A 138 29.20 8.94 26.39
C GLU A 138 27.96 9.63 27.01
N LYS A 139 28.11 10.26 28.19
CA LYS A 139 27.04 11.07 28.80
C LYS A 139 26.83 12.31 27.94
N ARG A 140 25.60 12.50 27.45
CA ARG A 140 25.19 13.68 26.69
C ARG A 140 24.08 14.38 27.47
N TYR A 141 24.19 15.69 27.62
CA TYR A 141 23.18 16.51 28.31
C TYR A 141 22.20 17.23 27.35
N THR A 142 22.22 16.85 26.06
CA THR A 142 21.31 17.38 25.04
C THR A 142 19.83 17.15 25.41
N PRO A 143 18.89 17.96 24.89
CA PRO A 143 17.45 17.76 25.06
C PRO A 143 16.99 16.35 24.71
N LEU A 144 17.46 15.81 23.59
CA LEU A 144 17.14 14.45 23.15
C LEU A 144 17.63 13.39 24.14
N ALA A 145 18.83 13.56 24.69
CA ALA A 145 19.39 12.61 25.65
C ALA A 145 18.58 12.59 26.96
N ARG A 146 18.21 13.76 27.50
CA ARG A 146 17.38 13.84 28.71
C ARG A 146 15.97 13.28 28.50
N PHE A 147 15.38 13.50 27.33
CA PHE A 147 14.10 12.87 27.00
C PHE A 147 14.22 11.35 26.86
N GLY A 148 15.31 10.86 26.24
CA GLY A 148 15.62 9.44 26.17
C GLY A 148 15.75 8.80 27.56
N GLU A 149 16.39 9.50 28.50
CA GLU A 149 16.54 9.05 29.88
C GLU A 149 15.19 8.92 30.59
N PHE A 150 14.31 9.92 30.45
CA PHE A 150 12.93 9.84 30.94
C PHE A 150 12.22 8.59 30.39
N LEU A 151 12.26 8.37 29.08
CA LEU A 151 11.60 7.22 28.46
C LEU A 151 12.16 5.86 28.95
N LEU A 152 13.47 5.78 29.24
CA LEU A 152 14.14 4.55 29.67
C LEU A 152 14.00 4.25 31.16
N LYS A 153 13.96 5.29 32.02
CA LYS A 153 14.12 5.15 33.47
C LYS A 153 12.88 5.55 34.27
N ASP A 154 12.05 6.47 33.76
CA ASP A 154 10.89 6.95 34.51
C ASP A 154 9.74 5.92 34.51
N PRO A 155 9.23 5.51 35.68
CA PRO A 155 8.09 4.58 35.80
C PRO A 155 6.82 5.07 35.07
N ARG A 156 6.63 6.39 34.95
CA ARG A 156 5.50 6.98 34.22
C ARG A 156 5.51 6.57 32.75
N ALA A 157 6.67 6.37 32.14
CA ALA A 157 6.77 5.94 30.75
C ALA A 157 6.50 4.42 30.54
N ASN A 158 6.51 3.59 31.59
CA ASN A 158 6.47 2.14 31.40
C ASN A 158 5.14 1.63 30.84
N GLY A 159 5.14 1.05 29.64
CA GLY A 159 3.94 0.59 28.93
C GLY A 159 3.22 1.70 28.16
N ALA A 160 3.82 2.89 28.05
CA ALA A 160 3.20 4.03 27.35
C ALA A 160 3.21 3.86 25.82
N TYR A 161 2.19 4.44 25.20
CA TYR A 161 2.13 4.68 23.76
C TYR A 161 2.77 6.04 23.48
N VAL A 162 3.92 6.05 22.82
CA VAL A 162 4.69 7.25 22.49
C VAL A 162 4.26 7.73 21.10
N ILE A 163 3.68 8.92 21.01
CA ILE A 163 3.04 9.45 19.80
C ILE A 163 3.68 10.77 19.38
N ALA A 164 4.06 10.84 18.11
CA ALA A 164 4.41 12.07 17.43
C ALA A 164 3.67 12.14 16.08
N HIS A 165 3.52 13.33 15.51
CA HIS A 165 2.87 13.51 14.21
C HIS A 165 3.88 13.43 13.08
N ASN A 166 3.73 12.44 12.17
CA ASN A 166 4.75 12.11 11.17
C ASN A 166 6.08 11.61 11.80
N GLY A 167 6.02 11.14 13.06
CA GLY A 167 7.17 10.69 13.82
C GLY A 167 7.96 9.57 13.13
N GLY A 168 7.30 8.70 12.36
CA GLY A 168 7.96 7.62 11.63
C GLY A 168 8.93 8.08 10.53
N ARG A 169 8.82 9.35 10.15
CA ARG A 169 9.74 10.02 9.22
C ARG A 169 10.63 11.06 9.86
N TYR A 170 10.35 11.45 11.10
CA TYR A 170 10.99 12.56 11.78
C TYR A 170 11.31 12.21 13.25
N ASP A 171 10.42 12.51 14.20
CA ASP A 171 10.69 12.47 15.64
C ASP A 171 11.15 11.11 16.15
N HIS A 172 10.45 10.04 15.77
CA HIS A 172 10.76 8.68 16.22
C HIS A 172 12.11 8.21 15.69
N VAL A 173 12.58 8.75 14.56
CA VAL A 173 13.90 8.42 14.01
C VAL A 173 14.98 8.85 14.99
N LEU A 174 14.92 10.10 15.44
CA LEU A 174 15.86 10.70 16.38
C LEU A 174 15.74 10.04 17.77
N THR A 175 14.52 9.91 18.29
CA THR A 175 14.27 9.32 19.61
C THR A 175 14.69 7.86 19.68
N LEU A 176 14.31 7.01 18.71
CA LEU A 176 14.69 5.59 18.74
C LEU A 176 16.20 5.38 18.59
N ALA A 177 16.88 6.23 17.79
CA ALA A 177 18.33 6.20 17.68
C ALA A 177 19.00 6.52 19.03
N GLU A 178 18.50 7.55 19.73
CA GLU A 178 19.02 7.93 21.06
C GLU A 178 18.72 6.86 22.13
N LEU A 179 17.51 6.30 22.15
CA LEU A 179 17.18 5.20 23.08
C LEU A 179 18.11 4.01 22.87
N ASN A 180 18.39 3.65 21.62
CA ASN A 180 19.34 2.59 21.30
C ASN A 180 20.76 2.93 21.77
N ARG A 181 21.20 4.19 21.61
CA ARG A 181 22.53 4.65 22.07
C ARG A 181 22.67 4.52 23.58
N GLN A 182 21.70 5.06 24.33
CA GLN A 182 21.74 5.08 25.80
C GLN A 182 21.62 3.69 26.43
N SER A 183 20.74 2.85 25.87
CA SER A 183 20.53 1.50 26.38
C SER A 183 21.65 0.51 26.00
N GLY A 184 22.46 0.85 24.99
CA GLY A 184 23.61 0.07 24.55
C GLY A 184 23.27 -1.40 24.28
N ILE A 185 24.03 -2.29 24.91
CA ILE A 185 23.88 -3.75 24.79
C ILE A 185 22.81 -4.34 25.70
N HIS A 186 22.25 -3.55 26.63
CA HIS A 186 21.30 -4.02 27.64
C HIS A 186 19.83 -3.91 27.21
N ALA A 187 19.53 -3.22 26.11
CA ALA A 187 18.19 -3.25 25.51
C ALA A 187 17.94 -4.55 24.74
N THR A 188 16.70 -5.03 24.79
CA THR A 188 16.23 -6.02 23.83
C THR A 188 16.12 -5.35 22.47
N ASP A 189 16.43 -6.08 21.40
CA ASP A 189 16.30 -5.53 20.07
C ASP A 189 14.86 -5.08 19.77
N PRO A 190 14.67 -3.84 19.26
CA PRO A 190 13.36 -3.29 19.05
C PRO A 190 12.64 -4.04 17.93
N LYS A 191 11.35 -4.34 18.14
CA LYS A 191 10.49 -4.89 17.08
C LYS A 191 9.96 -3.74 16.25
N VAL A 192 10.51 -3.53 15.06
CA VAL A 192 10.16 -2.42 14.19
C VAL A 192 9.40 -2.92 12.95
N ILE A 193 8.32 -2.24 12.60
CA ILE A 193 7.63 -2.44 11.33
C ILE A 193 7.91 -1.25 10.43
N LEU A 194 8.53 -1.50 9.28
CA LEU A 194 8.92 -0.47 8.32
C LEU A 194 8.06 -0.50 7.04
N LYS A 195 7.96 0.65 6.38
CA LYS A 195 7.55 0.77 4.97
C LYS A 195 8.62 1.59 4.24
N GLY A 196 9.48 0.89 3.51
CA GLY A 196 10.75 1.46 3.07
C GLY A 196 11.56 1.85 4.31
N MET A 197 11.95 3.12 4.42
CA MET A 197 12.65 3.64 5.61
C MET A 197 11.70 4.22 6.67
N THR A 198 10.40 4.38 6.38
CA THR A 198 9.46 4.95 7.34
C THR A 198 9.11 3.95 8.43
N VAL A 199 9.25 4.36 9.70
CA VAL A 199 8.81 3.57 10.85
C VAL A 199 7.29 3.66 10.99
N ILE A 200 6.59 2.56 10.78
CA ILE A 200 5.12 2.52 11.02
C ILE A 200 4.85 2.39 12.52
N THR A 201 5.63 1.53 13.19
CA THR A 201 5.57 1.30 14.63
C THR A 201 6.88 0.67 15.10
N ALA A 202 7.23 0.92 16.36
CA ALA A 202 8.29 0.21 17.06
C ALA A 202 7.84 -0.20 18.46
N GLU A 203 8.23 -1.40 18.89
CA GLU A 203 8.20 -1.79 20.31
C GLU A 203 9.62 -1.81 20.84
N PHE A 204 9.88 -0.97 21.84
CA PHE A 204 11.19 -0.87 22.48
C PHE A 204 11.13 -1.43 23.90
N LYS A 205 12.12 -2.24 24.28
CA LYS A 205 12.20 -2.85 25.62
C LYS A 205 13.58 -2.68 26.22
N TYR A 206 13.62 -2.21 27.46
CA TYR A 206 14.84 -2.01 28.21
C TYR A 206 14.59 -2.31 29.70
N LYS A 207 15.27 -3.31 30.25
CA LYS A 207 14.99 -3.82 31.61
C LYS A 207 13.48 -4.12 31.78
N LYS A 208 12.82 -3.50 32.78
CA LYS A 208 11.37 -3.62 33.03
C LYS A 208 10.52 -2.68 32.14
N GLN A 209 11.14 -1.76 31.40
CA GLN A 209 10.49 -0.75 30.58
C GLN A 209 10.03 -1.30 29.24
N LYS A 210 8.79 -0.99 28.85
CA LYS A 210 8.24 -1.29 27.53
C LYS A 210 7.59 -0.06 26.90
N LEU A 211 7.99 0.32 25.68
CA LEU A 211 7.45 1.49 24.98
C LEU A 211 6.82 1.08 23.65
N HIS A 212 5.72 1.75 23.28
CA HIS A 212 4.97 1.51 22.06
C HIS A 212 4.93 2.76 21.18
N PHE A 213 5.81 2.85 20.19
CA PHE A 213 5.86 4.00 19.27
C PHE A 213 4.74 3.93 18.22
N ARG A 214 4.02 5.03 18.04
CA ARG A 214 2.90 5.17 17.09
C ARG A 214 2.97 6.52 16.38
N ASP A 215 2.84 6.51 15.06
CA ASP A 215 2.76 7.73 14.26
C ASP A 215 1.29 8.15 14.07
N SER A 216 0.91 9.34 14.56
CA SER A 216 -0.48 9.81 14.44
C SER A 216 -0.92 10.02 12.99
N LEU A 217 0.02 10.26 12.05
CA LEU A 217 -0.27 10.43 10.62
C LEU A 217 -0.78 9.12 9.97
N HIS A 218 -0.51 7.96 10.59
CA HIS A 218 -1.08 6.69 10.16
C HIS A 218 -2.53 6.47 10.60
N TYR A 219 -3.06 7.32 11.48
CA TYR A 219 -4.47 7.35 11.86
C TYR A 219 -5.20 8.52 11.20
N LEU A 220 -4.58 9.71 11.22
CA LEU A 220 -5.13 10.97 10.73
C LEU A 220 -4.24 11.50 9.61
N THR A 221 -4.56 11.15 8.37
CA THR A 221 -3.76 11.51 7.18
C THR A 221 -3.99 12.97 6.75
N MET A 222 -3.69 13.91 7.63
CA MET A 222 -3.78 15.35 7.40
C MET A 222 -2.67 16.07 8.15
N ALA A 223 -2.34 17.30 7.75
CA ALA A 223 -1.38 18.12 8.48
C ALA A 223 -1.93 18.54 9.85
N LEU A 224 -1.05 18.69 10.84
CA LEU A 224 -1.39 19.11 12.20
C LEU A 224 -2.20 20.42 12.23
N ALA A 225 -1.86 21.40 11.39
CA ALA A 225 -2.59 22.67 11.26
C ALA A 225 -4.07 22.53 10.87
N LYS A 226 -4.47 21.39 10.28
CA LYS A 226 -5.88 21.11 9.92
C LYS A 226 -6.65 20.42 11.04
N MET A 227 -5.96 19.91 12.06
CA MET A 227 -6.60 19.15 13.13
C MET A 227 -7.53 20.00 14.00
N PRO A 228 -7.20 21.25 14.40
CA PRO A 228 -8.13 22.06 15.18
C PRO A 228 -9.49 22.25 14.50
N GLU A 229 -9.51 22.64 13.23
CA GLU A 229 -10.76 22.73 12.47
C GLU A 229 -11.42 21.36 12.30
N ALA A 230 -10.64 20.32 11.99
CA ALA A 230 -11.16 18.97 11.77
C ALA A 230 -11.63 18.26 13.05
N PHE A 231 -11.34 18.79 14.25
CA PHE A 231 -11.80 18.24 15.52
C PHE A 231 -12.59 19.24 16.36
N GLU A 232 -12.87 20.43 15.82
CA GLU A 232 -13.60 21.51 16.50
C GLU A 232 -12.93 21.92 17.82
N LEU A 233 -11.59 21.99 17.82
CA LEU A 233 -10.80 22.42 18.98
C LEU A 233 -10.83 23.95 19.08
N SER A 234 -11.71 24.48 19.93
CA SER A 234 -11.89 25.92 20.13
C SER A 234 -10.63 26.60 20.66
N GLY A 235 -10.24 27.72 20.03
CA GLY A 235 -9.10 28.55 20.47
C GLY A 235 -7.72 28.03 20.07
N GLU A 236 -7.64 26.88 19.39
CA GLU A 236 -6.37 26.28 18.97
C GLU A 236 -6.07 26.61 17.49
N VAL A 237 -4.97 27.31 17.24
CA VAL A 237 -4.49 27.60 15.88
C VAL A 237 -2.99 27.34 15.85
N LYS A 238 -2.52 26.62 14.82
CA LYS A 238 -1.08 26.44 14.60
C LYS A 238 -0.48 27.75 14.06
N GLY A 239 0.49 28.30 14.78
CA GLY A 239 1.20 29.53 14.41
C GLY A 239 2.24 29.33 13.30
N PHE A 240 2.96 30.42 12.98
CA PHE A 240 4.10 30.42 12.06
C PHE A 240 5.40 30.53 12.86
N PHE A 241 6.43 29.79 12.44
CA PHE A 241 7.73 29.79 13.09
C PHE A 241 8.87 29.93 12.08
N PRO A 242 9.89 30.76 12.34
CA PRO A 242 11.02 30.98 11.45
C PRO A 242 12.03 29.83 11.57
N HIS A 243 11.75 28.68 10.96
CA HIS A 243 12.59 27.48 11.09
C HIS A 243 14.06 27.71 10.70
N LEU A 244 14.35 28.58 9.72
CA LEU A 244 15.72 28.90 9.32
C LEU A 244 16.46 29.81 10.32
N TYR A 245 15.73 30.43 11.26
CA TYR A 245 16.31 31.26 12.31
C TYR A 245 16.69 30.43 13.54
N ASN A 246 16.20 29.19 13.65
CA ASN A 246 16.53 28.24 14.71
C ASN A 246 17.97 27.73 14.57
N HIS A 247 18.92 28.54 15.03
CA HIS A 247 20.35 28.29 14.93
C HIS A 247 21.05 28.75 16.22
N PRO A 248 22.10 28.06 16.70
CA PRO A 248 22.84 28.48 17.89
C PRO A 248 23.32 29.93 17.87
N ASP A 249 23.71 30.45 16.70
CA ASP A 249 24.14 31.85 16.54
C ASP A 249 23.09 32.90 16.90
N ASN A 250 21.83 32.48 17.05
CA ASN A 250 20.71 33.36 17.36
C ASN A 250 20.17 33.15 18.79
N TYR A 251 20.77 32.27 19.60
CA TYR A 251 20.26 31.92 20.94
C TYR A 251 20.30 33.08 21.95
N ASP A 252 21.27 33.98 21.82
CA ASP A 252 21.46 35.12 22.72
C ASP A 252 20.94 36.45 22.12
N LYS A 253 20.23 36.38 20.98
CA LYS A 253 19.71 37.56 20.28
C LYS A 253 18.25 37.79 20.65
N HIS A 254 17.94 39.03 21.01
CA HIS A 254 16.58 39.55 21.10
C HIS A 254 16.36 40.55 19.97
N LEU A 255 15.27 40.40 19.23
CA LEU A 255 14.90 41.32 18.17
C LEU A 255 13.74 42.19 18.65
N GLU A 256 13.77 43.47 18.30
CA GLU A 256 12.65 44.40 18.51
C GLU A 256 11.46 44.11 17.57
N THR A 257 11.71 43.38 16.48
CA THR A 257 10.72 42.98 15.47
C THR A 257 10.81 41.50 15.17
N LEU A 258 9.87 40.95 14.39
CA LEU A 258 9.94 39.58 13.88
C LEU A 258 11.17 39.38 12.96
N PRO A 259 11.75 38.16 12.89
CA PRO A 259 12.78 37.84 11.91
C PRO A 259 12.31 38.12 10.48
N PRO A 260 13.22 38.44 9.54
CA PRO A 260 12.86 38.62 8.12
C PRO A 260 12.03 37.45 7.54
N LYS A 261 11.12 37.74 6.61
CA LYS A 261 10.17 36.75 6.05
C LYS A 261 10.85 35.52 5.46
N GLU A 262 12.06 35.66 4.94
CA GLU A 262 12.86 34.59 4.33
C GLU A 262 13.09 33.44 5.31
N TYR A 263 13.23 33.74 6.61
CA TYR A 263 13.45 32.73 7.64
C TYR A 263 12.27 31.77 7.86
N TYR A 264 11.08 32.14 7.37
CA TYR A 264 9.87 31.33 7.42
C TYR A 264 9.68 30.44 6.19
N SER A 265 10.61 30.48 5.22
CA SER A 265 10.55 29.68 3.98
C SER A 265 9.25 29.86 3.17
N PRO A 266 8.85 31.11 2.87
CA PRO A 266 7.48 31.39 2.46
C PRO A 266 7.19 30.97 1.00
N ASP A 267 8.21 30.66 0.20
CA ASP A 267 8.08 30.08 -1.15
C ASP A 267 7.68 28.59 -1.13
N TYR A 268 7.90 27.90 -0.01
CA TYR A 268 7.49 26.51 0.19
C TYR A 268 6.09 26.39 0.84
N MET A 269 5.50 27.51 1.24
CA MET A 269 4.11 27.56 1.70
C MET A 269 3.15 27.36 0.51
N ARG A 270 1.94 26.86 0.76
CA ARG A 270 0.87 26.91 -0.23
C ARG A 270 0.39 28.36 -0.37
N VAL A 271 -0.16 28.72 -1.52
CA VAL A 271 -0.64 30.09 -1.81
C VAL A 271 -1.59 30.61 -0.72
N ASP A 272 -2.59 29.80 -0.34
CA ASP A 272 -3.58 30.13 0.71
C ASP A 272 -2.98 30.25 2.12
N VAL A 273 -1.84 29.60 2.37
CA VAL A 273 -1.11 29.69 3.63
C VAL A 273 -0.19 30.90 3.63
N ARG A 274 0.42 31.22 2.48
CA ARG A 274 1.29 32.38 2.29
C ARG A 274 0.52 33.68 2.52
N GLU A 275 -0.69 33.80 1.99
CA GLU A 275 -1.56 34.96 2.23
C GLU A 275 -1.85 35.19 3.71
N LYS A 276 -2.14 34.11 4.46
CA LYS A 276 -2.35 34.17 5.91
C LYS A 276 -1.07 34.52 6.66
N PHE A 277 0.06 33.98 6.21
CA PHE A 277 1.38 34.30 6.77
C PHE A 277 1.71 35.77 6.57
N ASP A 278 1.53 36.32 5.36
CA ASP A 278 1.83 37.72 5.09
C ASP A 278 0.94 38.64 5.94
N ALA A 279 -0.37 38.36 6.05
CA ALA A 279 -1.27 39.13 6.90
C ALA A 279 -0.86 39.09 8.39
N TRP A 280 -0.56 37.88 8.91
CA TRP A 280 -0.08 37.70 10.28
C TRP A 280 1.26 38.41 10.52
N TYR A 281 2.18 38.34 9.56
CA TYR A 281 3.51 38.93 9.68
C TYR A 281 3.43 40.46 9.79
N GLU A 282 2.60 41.11 8.96
CA GLU A 282 2.41 42.56 9.05
C GLU A 282 1.73 42.98 10.36
N GLU A 283 0.77 42.20 10.85
CA GLU A 283 0.06 42.46 12.11
C GLU A 283 0.99 42.34 13.32
N CYS A 284 1.85 41.32 13.34
CA CYS A 284 2.72 40.98 14.47
C CYS A 284 4.16 41.50 14.32
N TYR A 285 4.48 42.28 13.29
CA TYR A 285 5.87 42.65 12.96
C TYR A 285 6.63 43.30 14.13
N GLU A 286 5.94 44.13 14.91
CA GLU A 286 6.49 44.91 16.03
C GLU A 286 6.36 44.20 17.39
N ASP A 287 5.94 42.93 17.42
CA ASP A 287 5.74 42.18 18.68
C ASP A 287 7.06 41.78 19.37
N GLY A 288 8.20 42.02 18.71
CA GLY A 288 9.51 41.53 19.12
C GLY A 288 9.68 40.02 18.94
N PHE A 289 10.90 39.53 19.11
CA PHE A 289 11.20 38.10 18.98
C PHE A 289 12.33 37.65 19.90
N ASP A 290 12.01 36.71 20.79
CA ASP A 290 12.97 35.85 21.49
C ASP A 290 12.87 34.43 20.92
N LEU A 291 13.99 33.90 20.43
CA LEU A 291 14.01 32.59 19.79
C LEU A 291 13.58 31.47 20.74
N HIS A 292 14.00 31.51 22.01
CA HIS A 292 13.67 30.42 22.93
C HIS A 292 12.19 30.39 23.27
N ASP A 293 11.63 31.54 23.63
CA ASP A 293 10.26 31.67 24.08
C ASP A 293 9.28 31.36 22.95
N GLU A 294 9.55 31.88 21.74
CA GLU A 294 8.71 31.59 20.57
C GLU A 294 8.86 30.13 20.09
N LEU A 295 10.06 29.54 20.13
CA LEU A 295 10.27 28.12 19.84
C LEU A 295 9.52 27.23 20.84
N LEU A 296 9.60 27.56 22.14
CA LEU A 296 8.90 26.85 23.20
C LEU A 296 7.39 26.93 23.04
N LYS A 297 6.85 28.13 22.84
CA LYS A 297 5.43 28.38 22.62
C LYS A 297 4.90 27.64 21.39
N TYR A 298 5.66 27.66 20.29
CA TYR A 298 5.32 26.93 19.05
C TYR A 298 5.24 25.42 19.29
N CYS A 299 6.29 24.81 19.85
CA CYS A 299 6.34 23.37 20.06
C CYS A 299 5.31 22.91 21.12
N GLN A 300 5.06 23.71 22.17
CA GLN A 300 3.99 23.45 23.13
C GLN A 300 2.61 23.47 22.48
N SER A 301 2.36 24.41 21.57
CA SER A 301 1.11 24.48 20.80
C SER A 301 0.91 23.22 19.96
N ASP A 302 1.95 22.77 19.26
CA ASP A 302 1.90 21.55 18.45
C ASP A 302 1.57 20.30 19.28
N VAL A 303 2.27 20.10 20.40
CA VAL A 303 2.01 19.00 21.34
C VAL A 303 0.60 19.09 21.93
N ARG A 304 0.12 20.30 22.24
CA ARG A 304 -1.23 20.52 22.76
C ARG A 304 -2.30 20.18 21.73
N ILE A 305 -2.19 20.69 20.51
CA ILE A 305 -3.11 20.40 19.40
C ILE A 305 -3.17 18.89 19.16
N LEU A 306 -2.00 18.23 19.08
CA LEU A 306 -1.94 16.79 18.86
C LEU A 306 -2.58 16.03 20.03
N THR A 307 -2.29 16.42 21.27
CA THR A 307 -2.86 15.78 22.47
C THR A 307 -4.39 15.84 22.48
N LEU A 308 -4.95 17.04 22.31
CA LEU A 308 -6.40 17.25 22.29
C LEU A 308 -7.05 16.47 21.14
N THR A 309 -6.41 16.47 19.98
CA THR A 309 -6.87 15.71 18.81
C THR A 309 -6.89 14.21 19.08
N MET A 310 -5.83 13.66 19.68
CA MET A 310 -5.74 12.23 19.97
C MET A 310 -6.76 11.79 21.00
N ILE A 311 -7.03 12.61 22.03
CA ILE A 311 -8.11 12.36 23.00
C ILE A 311 -9.46 12.30 22.29
N ALA A 312 -9.80 13.34 21.52
CA ALA A 312 -11.06 13.41 20.78
C ALA A 312 -11.20 12.26 19.78
N PHE A 313 -10.11 11.87 19.10
CA PHE A 313 -10.09 10.73 18.18
C PHE A 313 -10.36 9.40 18.89
N ILE A 314 -9.72 9.15 20.03
CA ILE A 314 -9.92 7.95 20.84
C ILE A 314 -11.38 7.86 21.31
N GLU A 315 -11.91 8.94 21.89
CA GLU A 315 -13.28 8.98 22.41
C GLU A 315 -14.31 8.74 21.30
N LYS A 316 -14.14 9.36 20.14
CA LYS A 316 -15.01 9.14 18.98
C LYS A 316 -14.95 7.69 18.49
N CYS A 317 -13.77 7.08 18.47
CA CYS A 317 -13.61 5.67 18.09
C CYS A 317 -14.27 4.73 19.11
N GLU A 318 -14.08 4.98 20.40
CA GLU A 318 -14.68 4.19 21.48
C GLU A 318 -16.21 4.29 21.44
N LEU A 319 -16.76 5.49 21.19
CA LEU A 319 -18.19 5.71 21.03
C LEU A 319 -18.77 4.94 19.82
N LEU A 320 -18.08 5.00 18.68
CA LEU A 320 -18.59 4.41 17.43
C LEU A 320 -18.41 2.90 17.35
N PHE A 321 -17.37 2.36 17.98
CA PHE A 321 -16.95 0.98 17.80
C PHE A 321 -16.88 0.24 19.13
N ASN A 322 -17.99 0.26 19.90
CA ASN A 322 -18.20 -0.62 21.05
C ASN A 322 -17.08 -0.57 22.12
N GLY A 323 -16.51 0.62 22.33
CA GLY A 323 -15.44 0.87 23.30
C GLY A 323 -14.04 0.44 22.85
N TRP A 324 -13.82 0.09 21.57
CA TRP A 324 -12.50 -0.31 21.09
C TRP A 324 -11.56 0.89 20.96
N ASN A 325 -10.41 0.84 21.63
CA ASN A 325 -9.43 1.92 21.57
C ASN A 325 -8.53 1.79 20.32
N PRO A 326 -8.42 2.84 19.47
CA PRO A 326 -7.69 2.77 18.21
C PRO A 326 -6.17 2.64 18.37
N ILE A 327 -5.60 3.17 19.46
CA ILE A 327 -4.15 3.21 19.71
C ILE A 327 -3.64 1.88 20.27
N VAL A 328 -4.47 1.24 21.09
CA VAL A 328 -4.19 -0.07 21.67
C VAL A 328 -4.37 -1.19 20.65
N GLN A 329 -5.47 -1.17 19.88
CA GLN A 329 -5.83 -2.29 19.00
C GLN A 329 -5.23 -2.21 17.58
N GLY A 330 -4.71 -1.06 17.17
CA GLY A 330 -4.11 -0.87 15.85
C GLY A 330 -2.97 0.15 15.87
N PHE A 331 -2.08 0.07 14.88
CA PHE A 331 -0.98 1.02 14.65
C PHE A 331 -1.18 1.87 13.39
N THR A 332 -2.27 1.62 12.66
CA THR A 332 -2.77 2.44 11.54
C THR A 332 -4.30 2.44 11.60
N LEU A 333 -4.95 3.45 11.02
CA LEU A 333 -6.41 3.44 10.93
C LEU A 333 -6.93 2.20 10.21
N ALA A 334 -6.33 1.83 9.08
CA ALA A 334 -6.74 0.66 8.32
C ALA A 334 -6.61 -0.64 9.14
N SER A 335 -5.57 -0.78 9.98
CA SER A 335 -5.47 -1.94 10.89
C SER A 335 -6.54 -1.93 11.97
N TYR A 336 -6.88 -0.76 12.51
CA TYR A 336 -7.92 -0.62 13.52
C TYR A 336 -9.32 -0.91 12.95
N ILE A 337 -9.66 -0.34 11.78
CA ILE A 337 -10.93 -0.62 11.10
C ILE A 337 -11.05 -2.10 10.75
N PHE A 338 -9.97 -2.72 10.25
CA PHE A 338 -9.97 -4.16 9.99
C PHE A 338 -10.09 -4.99 11.27
N PHE A 339 -9.51 -4.54 12.38
CA PHE A 339 -9.73 -5.15 13.69
C PHE A 339 -11.20 -5.06 14.10
N VAL A 340 -11.82 -3.88 14.02
CA VAL A 340 -13.23 -3.66 14.36
C VAL A 340 -14.15 -4.54 13.50
N MET A 341 -13.96 -4.56 12.17
CA MET A 341 -14.73 -5.43 11.28
C MET A 341 -14.64 -6.90 11.68
N LYS A 342 -13.44 -7.40 12.00
CA LYS A 342 -13.24 -8.79 12.44
C LYS A 342 -13.93 -9.13 13.75
N HIS A 343 -14.01 -8.17 14.68
CA HIS A 343 -14.51 -8.42 16.02
C HIS A 343 -16.00 -8.10 16.15
N GLU A 344 -16.56 -7.23 15.31
CA GLU A 344 -17.95 -6.78 15.49
C GLU A 344 -18.88 -7.15 14.30
N TYR A 345 -18.36 -7.26 13.07
CA TYR A 345 -19.19 -7.31 11.86
C TYR A 345 -19.07 -8.60 11.05
N ILE A 346 -17.86 -9.14 10.91
CA ILE A 346 -17.59 -10.37 10.15
C ILE A 346 -18.04 -11.59 10.96
N LYS A 347 -18.86 -12.45 10.34
CA LYS A 347 -19.34 -13.72 10.90
C LYS A 347 -18.62 -14.90 10.26
N ASP A 348 -18.73 -16.08 10.89
CA ASP A 348 -18.18 -17.31 10.32
C ASP A 348 -18.80 -17.59 8.94
N GLY A 349 -17.95 -17.95 7.98
CA GLY A 349 -18.35 -18.20 6.59
C GLY A 349 -18.45 -16.96 5.69
N ASP A 350 -18.45 -15.73 6.25
CA ASP A 350 -18.53 -14.50 5.44
C ASP A 350 -17.32 -14.32 4.51
N ILE A 351 -16.13 -14.72 4.97
CA ILE A 351 -14.88 -14.58 4.21
C ILE A 351 -14.25 -15.96 4.00
N GLY A 352 -14.25 -16.41 2.73
CA GLY A 352 -13.50 -17.58 2.29
C GLY A 352 -11.98 -17.38 2.31
N TYR A 353 -11.25 -18.47 2.48
CA TYR A 353 -9.80 -18.51 2.40
C TYR A 353 -9.34 -18.52 0.94
N ILE A 354 -8.68 -17.44 0.50
CA ILE A 354 -8.10 -17.35 -0.85
C ILE A 354 -6.57 -17.49 -0.78
N PRO A 355 -5.98 -18.59 -1.26
CA PRO A 355 -4.52 -18.80 -1.25
C PRO A 355 -3.81 -17.82 -2.21
N GLU A 356 -2.75 -17.15 -1.74
CA GLU A 356 -1.94 -16.21 -2.53
C GLU A 356 -1.38 -16.83 -3.82
N ASN A 357 -1.04 -18.12 -3.76
CA ASN A 357 -0.48 -18.89 -4.87
C ASN A 357 -1.53 -19.69 -5.66
N GLY A 358 -2.83 -19.36 -5.49
CA GLY A 358 -3.93 -20.07 -6.15
C GLY A 358 -4.26 -21.42 -5.52
N TYR A 359 -5.32 -22.08 -6.01
CA TYR A 359 -5.73 -23.39 -5.52
C TYR A 359 -5.01 -24.50 -6.31
N GLY A 360 -3.97 -25.06 -5.70
CA GLY A 360 -3.15 -26.13 -6.28
C GLY A 360 -1.70 -26.00 -5.81
N GLN A 361 -1.03 -27.13 -5.53
CA GLN A 361 0.41 -27.15 -5.24
C GLN A 361 1.06 -28.09 -6.24
N ASP A 362 1.67 -27.52 -7.28
CA ASP A 362 2.42 -28.30 -8.26
C ASP A 362 3.88 -27.86 -8.25
N ASN A 363 4.79 -28.82 -8.20
CA ASN A 363 6.24 -28.60 -8.21
C ASN A 363 6.84 -28.73 -9.62
N ASN A 364 6.01 -28.80 -10.66
CA ASN A 364 6.48 -29.08 -12.01
C ASN A 364 6.98 -27.82 -12.72
N SER A 365 8.02 -28.02 -13.54
CA SER A 365 8.62 -26.91 -14.28
C SER A 365 7.66 -26.38 -15.35
N MET A 366 7.68 -25.07 -15.60
CA MET A 366 6.92 -24.46 -16.70
C MET A 366 7.28 -25.09 -18.06
N LEU A 367 8.52 -25.54 -18.23
CA LEU A 367 8.98 -26.21 -19.44
C LEU A 367 8.21 -27.52 -19.68
N ALA A 368 8.04 -28.34 -18.65
CA ALA A 368 7.31 -29.60 -18.71
C ALA A 368 5.85 -29.37 -19.13
N TYR A 369 5.16 -28.42 -18.50
CA TYR A 369 3.78 -28.11 -18.87
C TYR A 369 3.62 -27.65 -20.31
N LYS A 370 4.49 -26.76 -20.79
CA LYS A 370 4.45 -26.31 -22.20
C LYS A 370 4.68 -27.48 -23.15
N TYR A 371 5.59 -28.38 -22.81
CA TYR A 371 5.88 -29.54 -23.65
C TYR A 371 4.70 -30.52 -23.70
N LEU A 372 4.10 -30.87 -22.55
CA LEU A 372 2.92 -31.73 -22.50
C LEU A 372 1.76 -31.13 -23.31
N GLN A 373 1.49 -29.84 -23.14
CA GLN A 373 0.45 -29.14 -23.89
C GLN A 373 0.76 -29.05 -25.40
N TRP A 374 2.04 -28.99 -25.77
CA TRP A 374 2.48 -29.05 -27.17
C TRP A 374 2.22 -30.44 -27.78
N LEU A 375 2.43 -31.52 -27.02
CA LEU A 375 2.10 -32.88 -27.48
C LEU A 375 0.60 -33.03 -27.73
N GLU A 376 -0.24 -32.54 -26.82
CA GLU A 376 -1.70 -32.54 -27.01
C GLU A 376 -2.15 -31.70 -28.21
N LYS A 377 -1.46 -30.59 -28.48
CA LYS A 377 -1.72 -29.80 -29.70
C LYS A 377 -1.39 -30.60 -30.96
N LYS A 378 -0.24 -31.28 -30.99
CA LYS A 378 0.18 -32.08 -32.15
C LYS A 378 -0.70 -33.31 -32.35
N ASN A 379 -1.22 -33.87 -31.26
CA ASN A 379 -2.15 -34.99 -31.29
C ASN A 379 -3.40 -34.69 -30.43
N PRO A 380 -4.47 -34.13 -31.02
CA PRO A 380 -5.67 -33.76 -30.27
C PRO A 380 -6.41 -34.92 -29.59
N SER A 381 -6.18 -36.17 -30.01
CA SER A 381 -6.72 -37.36 -29.35
C SER A 381 -5.94 -37.76 -28.10
N LEU A 382 -4.72 -37.22 -27.91
CA LEU A 382 -3.94 -37.38 -26.70
C LEU A 382 -4.57 -36.55 -25.58
N LYS A 383 -5.00 -37.21 -24.50
CA LYS A 383 -5.54 -36.57 -23.30
C LYS A 383 -4.63 -36.88 -22.12
N LEU A 384 -3.77 -35.93 -21.77
CA LEU A 384 -2.82 -36.10 -20.68
C LEU A 384 -3.42 -35.62 -19.37
N GLN A 385 -3.31 -36.46 -18.35
CA GLN A 385 -3.45 -36.10 -16.95
C GLN A 385 -2.09 -35.58 -16.44
N TYR A 386 -2.05 -34.37 -15.89
CA TYR A 386 -0.86 -33.74 -15.31
C TYR A 386 -1.25 -32.70 -14.26
N GLY A 387 -0.31 -32.05 -13.57
CA GLY A 387 -0.61 -31.14 -12.45
C GLY A 387 -1.71 -30.10 -12.72
N LEU A 388 -1.73 -29.48 -13.91
CA LEU A 388 -2.77 -28.51 -14.31
C LEU A 388 -4.09 -29.14 -14.81
N ARG A 389 -4.16 -30.46 -15.06
CA ARG A 389 -5.35 -31.13 -15.61
C ARG A 389 -5.54 -32.52 -15.01
N GLY A 390 -6.55 -32.70 -14.15
CA GLY A 390 -6.75 -33.95 -13.40
C GLY A 390 -5.72 -34.25 -12.28
N GLY A 391 -4.71 -33.39 -12.10
CA GLY A 391 -3.64 -33.57 -11.10
C GLY A 391 -2.61 -34.62 -11.49
N GLU A 392 -1.46 -34.65 -10.82
CA GLU A 392 -0.40 -35.63 -11.11
C GLU A 392 -0.83 -37.06 -10.80
N TYR A 393 -0.63 -37.97 -11.76
CA TYR A 393 -0.88 -39.39 -11.58
C TYR A 393 0.20 -40.00 -10.68
N LYS A 394 -0.21 -40.93 -9.80
CA LYS A 394 0.65 -41.58 -8.82
C LYS A 394 0.87 -43.03 -9.17
N ILE A 395 2.14 -43.42 -9.25
CA ILE A 395 2.56 -44.79 -9.48
C ILE A 395 3.25 -45.30 -8.22
N ASN A 396 2.77 -46.41 -7.68
CA ASN A 396 3.41 -47.11 -6.58
C ASN A 396 4.18 -48.29 -7.15
N SER A 397 5.51 -48.29 -7.05
CA SER A 397 6.38 -49.34 -7.57
C SER A 397 7.59 -49.53 -6.66
N ASN A 398 7.97 -50.77 -6.38
CA ASN A 398 9.16 -51.11 -5.57
C ASN A 398 9.26 -50.37 -4.22
N GLY A 399 8.12 -50.14 -3.55
CA GLY A 399 8.05 -49.40 -2.27
C GLY A 399 8.20 -47.87 -2.40
N HIS A 400 8.30 -47.36 -3.63
CA HIS A 400 8.35 -45.93 -3.95
C HIS A 400 7.03 -45.43 -4.53
N ASN A 401 6.67 -44.18 -4.23
CA ASN A 401 5.49 -43.50 -4.75
C ASN A 401 5.93 -42.36 -5.66
N TYR A 402 5.89 -42.58 -6.98
CA TYR A 402 6.26 -41.60 -7.99
C TYR A 402 5.05 -40.77 -8.42
N ARG A 403 5.27 -39.46 -8.60
CA ARG A 403 4.32 -38.55 -9.25
C ARG A 403 4.87 -38.19 -10.61
N VAL A 404 4.20 -38.64 -11.66
CA VAL A 404 4.69 -38.49 -13.04
C VAL A 404 4.28 -37.14 -13.63
N ASP A 405 5.06 -36.62 -14.58
CA ASP A 405 4.77 -35.33 -15.20
C ASP A 405 3.50 -35.37 -16.06
N GLY A 406 3.27 -36.45 -16.80
CA GLY A 406 2.06 -36.67 -17.60
C GLY A 406 1.67 -38.14 -17.70
N TYR A 407 0.37 -38.42 -17.74
CA TYR A 407 -0.17 -39.77 -17.87
C TYR A 407 -1.33 -39.82 -18.86
N ASN A 408 -1.30 -40.75 -19.80
CA ASN A 408 -2.44 -41.08 -20.65
C ASN A 408 -3.07 -42.40 -20.18
N LYS A 409 -4.29 -42.31 -19.65
CA LYS A 409 -5.03 -43.47 -19.15
C LYS A 409 -5.40 -44.46 -20.26
N ASP A 410 -5.67 -43.98 -21.47
CA ASP A 410 -6.20 -44.81 -22.55
C ASP A 410 -5.11 -45.67 -23.20
N THR A 411 -3.87 -45.15 -23.26
CA THR A 411 -2.71 -45.87 -23.83
C THR A 411 -1.77 -46.45 -22.78
N ASN A 412 -2.04 -46.20 -21.49
CA ASN A 412 -1.16 -46.52 -20.37
C ASN A 412 0.27 -45.93 -20.53
N GLU A 413 0.37 -44.79 -21.22
CA GLU A 413 1.64 -44.08 -21.45
C GLU A 413 1.93 -43.08 -20.32
N VAL A 414 3.19 -43.07 -19.87
CA VAL A 414 3.72 -42.11 -18.91
C VAL A 414 4.72 -41.22 -19.61
N PHE A 415 4.62 -39.91 -19.41
CA PHE A 415 5.55 -38.91 -19.92
C PHE A 415 6.36 -38.32 -18.76
N GLU A 416 7.68 -38.34 -18.86
CA GLU A 416 8.62 -37.74 -17.90
C GLU A 416 9.50 -36.69 -18.60
N ILE A 417 9.61 -35.50 -17.99
CA ILE A 417 10.40 -34.38 -18.52
C ILE A 417 11.56 -34.10 -17.57
N HIS A 418 12.74 -34.61 -17.92
CA HIS A 418 13.93 -34.49 -17.08
C HIS A 418 14.59 -33.12 -17.24
N GLY A 419 14.46 -32.28 -16.21
CA GLY A 419 15.29 -31.07 -16.06
C GLY A 419 16.78 -31.44 -15.98
N CYS A 420 17.62 -30.86 -16.83
CA CYS A 420 19.00 -31.32 -17.04
C CYS A 420 19.88 -31.21 -15.78
N LEU A 421 19.67 -30.15 -14.99
CA LEU A 421 20.35 -29.96 -13.70
C LEU A 421 19.85 -30.93 -12.64
N TRP A 422 18.52 -31.11 -12.54
CA TRP A 422 17.87 -31.86 -11.47
C TRP A 422 17.97 -33.38 -11.63
N HIS A 423 18.15 -33.86 -12.87
CA HIS A 423 18.22 -35.27 -13.22
C HIS A 423 19.62 -35.70 -13.70
N GLY A 424 20.62 -34.81 -13.66
CA GLY A 424 22.02 -35.15 -13.96
C GLY A 424 22.29 -35.50 -15.42
N CYS A 425 21.82 -34.69 -16.38
CA CYS A 425 21.97 -34.97 -17.81
C CYS A 425 23.45 -35.16 -18.21
N PRO A 426 23.88 -36.32 -18.75
CA PRO A 426 25.28 -36.57 -19.11
C PRO A 426 25.80 -35.64 -20.21
N LYS A 427 24.92 -35.19 -21.12
CA LYS A 427 25.26 -34.27 -22.22
C LYS A 427 25.53 -32.85 -21.71
N CYS A 428 24.75 -32.36 -20.75
CA CYS A 428 24.81 -30.98 -20.26
C CYS A 428 25.67 -30.82 -19.00
N GLN A 429 25.89 -31.90 -18.25
CA GLN A 429 26.71 -31.94 -17.04
C GLN A 429 27.78 -33.05 -17.19
N PRO A 430 28.81 -32.87 -18.03
CA PRO A 430 29.77 -33.93 -18.34
C PRO A 430 30.67 -34.29 -17.14
N ASN A 431 30.83 -33.39 -16.17
CA ASN A 431 31.56 -33.67 -14.94
C ASN A 431 30.65 -34.42 -13.94
N SER A 432 30.70 -35.75 -14.01
CA SER A 432 29.88 -36.67 -13.21
C SER A 432 30.10 -36.54 -11.69
N GLY A 433 31.30 -36.12 -11.26
CA GLY A 433 31.65 -35.91 -9.84
C GLY A 433 31.26 -34.54 -9.28
N LYS A 434 30.78 -33.62 -10.13
CA LYS A 434 30.33 -32.30 -9.69
C LYS A 434 29.10 -32.43 -8.79
N LYS A 435 29.15 -31.80 -7.61
CA LYS A 435 28.00 -31.73 -6.68
C LYS A 435 26.99 -30.69 -7.15
N ILE A 436 25.69 -30.99 -6.98
CA ILE A 436 24.55 -30.12 -7.27
C ILE A 436 24.02 -29.57 -5.94
N PRO A 437 24.33 -28.31 -5.57
CA PRO A 437 23.95 -27.74 -4.28
C PRO A 437 22.45 -27.80 -3.99
N GLN A 438 21.62 -27.66 -5.04
CA GLN A 438 20.16 -27.66 -4.94
C GLN A 438 19.56 -29.05 -4.63
N LEU A 439 20.34 -30.12 -4.75
CA LEU A 439 19.93 -31.50 -4.51
C LEU A 439 20.67 -32.11 -3.31
N ARG A 440 20.77 -31.37 -2.21
CA ARG A 440 21.50 -31.82 -1.00
C ARG A 440 22.94 -32.25 -1.32
N ALA A 441 23.55 -31.57 -2.28
CA ALA A 441 24.92 -31.81 -2.75
C ALA A 441 25.16 -33.21 -3.36
N LEU A 442 24.13 -33.89 -3.88
CA LEU A 442 24.30 -35.07 -4.74
C LEU A 442 25.22 -34.74 -5.92
N THR A 443 26.06 -35.69 -6.31
CA THR A 443 26.81 -35.62 -7.56
C THR A 443 25.89 -35.72 -8.77
N VAL A 444 26.33 -35.19 -9.91
CA VAL A 444 25.62 -35.34 -11.19
C VAL A 444 25.34 -36.81 -11.50
N LYS A 445 26.32 -37.69 -11.23
CA LYS A 445 26.14 -39.14 -11.41
C LYS A 445 25.03 -39.71 -10.53
N GLU A 446 25.00 -39.38 -9.25
CA GLU A 446 23.97 -39.88 -8.34
C GLU A 446 22.56 -39.40 -8.72
N ALA A 447 22.43 -38.14 -9.18
CA ALA A 447 21.18 -37.61 -9.69
C ALA A 447 20.71 -38.36 -10.94
N TYR A 448 21.63 -38.67 -11.86
CA TYR A 448 21.36 -39.47 -13.05
C TYR A 448 20.93 -40.90 -12.70
N ASP A 449 21.71 -41.59 -11.87
CA ASP A 449 21.44 -42.97 -11.46
C ASP A 449 20.07 -43.08 -10.74
N ARG A 450 19.68 -42.06 -9.96
CA ARG A 450 18.34 -41.98 -9.35
C ARG A 450 17.23 -41.84 -10.39
N SER A 451 17.46 -41.03 -11.41
CA SER A 451 16.48 -40.81 -12.49
C SER A 451 16.28 -42.08 -13.30
N MET A 452 17.36 -42.77 -13.66
CA MET A 452 17.30 -44.06 -14.37
C MET A 452 16.60 -45.16 -13.55
N ARG A 453 16.84 -45.22 -12.23
CA ARG A 453 16.10 -46.15 -11.35
C ARG A 453 14.59 -45.89 -11.39
N ARG A 454 14.18 -44.63 -11.26
CA ARG A 454 12.77 -44.24 -11.38
C ARG A 454 12.17 -44.67 -12.72
N GLU A 455 12.89 -44.50 -13.82
CA GLU A 455 12.41 -44.94 -15.14
C GLU A 455 12.20 -46.45 -15.20
N GLN A 456 13.13 -47.23 -14.63
CA GLN A 456 13.02 -48.68 -14.57
C GLN A 456 11.84 -49.11 -13.71
N ASP A 457 11.66 -48.51 -12.53
CA ASP A 457 10.54 -48.80 -11.63
C ASP A 457 9.18 -48.55 -12.29
N ILE A 458 9.06 -47.50 -13.10
CA ILE A 458 7.84 -47.19 -13.85
C ILE A 458 7.58 -48.23 -14.95
N LYS A 459 8.62 -48.64 -15.69
CA LYS A 459 8.51 -49.68 -16.73
C LYS A 459 8.15 -51.04 -16.12
N ASP A 460 8.78 -51.41 -15.01
CA ASP A 460 8.53 -52.66 -14.29
C ASP A 460 7.09 -52.72 -13.73
N ALA A 461 6.50 -51.56 -13.41
CA ALA A 461 5.10 -51.44 -13.05
C ALA A 461 4.12 -51.56 -14.24
N GLY A 462 4.62 -51.83 -15.45
CA GLY A 462 3.83 -52.13 -16.65
C GLY A 462 3.42 -50.92 -17.50
N TYR A 463 4.00 -49.74 -17.25
CA TYR A 463 3.69 -48.51 -18.00
C TYR A 463 4.59 -48.32 -19.22
N ILE A 464 4.04 -47.71 -20.28
CA ILE A 464 4.80 -47.34 -21.47
C ILE A 464 5.44 -45.97 -21.22
N LEU A 465 6.72 -45.97 -20.83
CA LEU A 465 7.43 -44.74 -20.48
C LEU A 465 8.00 -43.99 -21.71
N ARG A 466 7.68 -42.70 -21.81
CA ARG A 466 8.22 -41.72 -22.76
C ARG A 466 9.01 -40.66 -21.99
N VAL A 467 10.31 -40.57 -22.23
CA VAL A 467 11.18 -39.59 -21.56
C VAL A 467 11.71 -38.58 -22.55
N VAL A 468 11.78 -37.31 -22.14
CA VAL A 468 12.49 -36.25 -22.87
C VAL A 468 13.29 -35.40 -21.89
N TRP A 469 14.47 -34.96 -22.29
CA TRP A 469 15.31 -34.07 -21.50
C TRP A 469 15.09 -32.60 -21.85
N GLU A 470 15.29 -31.72 -20.88
CA GLU A 470 15.20 -30.27 -21.06
C GLU A 470 16.06 -29.76 -22.23
N CYS A 471 17.27 -30.29 -22.42
CA CYS A 471 18.15 -29.90 -23.53
C CYS A 471 17.61 -30.33 -24.89
N GLU A 472 16.95 -31.48 -24.97
CA GLU A 472 16.31 -31.96 -26.20
C GLU A 472 15.13 -31.07 -26.56
N ILE A 473 14.31 -30.69 -25.57
CA ILE A 473 13.22 -29.71 -25.78
C ILE A 473 13.79 -28.38 -26.31
N ARG A 474 14.90 -27.90 -25.75
CA ARG A 474 15.56 -26.67 -26.21
C ARG A 474 16.08 -26.80 -27.66
N GLU A 475 16.59 -27.96 -28.05
CA GLU A 475 16.97 -28.25 -29.45
C GLU A 475 15.77 -28.32 -30.39
N MET A 476 14.66 -28.93 -29.96
CA MET A 476 13.40 -28.94 -30.71
C MET A 476 12.87 -27.52 -30.90
N LEU A 477 12.88 -26.70 -29.85
CA LEU A 477 12.50 -25.29 -29.91
C LEU A 477 13.40 -24.49 -30.86
N ALA A 478 14.68 -24.83 -30.99
CA ALA A 478 15.58 -24.19 -31.93
C ALA A 478 15.18 -24.47 -33.39
N LYS A 479 14.76 -25.71 -33.68
CA LYS A 479 14.47 -26.21 -35.03
C LYS A 479 13.01 -26.00 -35.48
N ASP A 480 12.04 -26.10 -34.57
CA ASP A 480 10.62 -26.00 -34.86
C ASP A 480 10.08 -24.60 -34.49
N ALA A 481 9.80 -23.79 -35.52
CA ALA A 481 9.28 -22.43 -35.33
C ALA A 481 7.87 -22.40 -34.73
N ASP A 482 7.02 -23.39 -35.03
CA ASP A 482 5.66 -23.47 -34.48
C ASP A 482 5.68 -23.84 -33.00
N MET A 483 6.58 -24.74 -32.61
CA MET A 483 6.81 -25.09 -31.22
C MET A 483 7.29 -23.88 -30.42
N ARG A 484 8.27 -23.15 -30.96
CA ARG A 484 8.77 -21.92 -30.33
C ARG A 484 7.67 -20.87 -30.19
N LYS A 485 6.90 -20.61 -31.26
CA LYS A 485 5.74 -19.70 -31.20
C LYS A 485 4.73 -20.12 -30.14
N PHE A 486 4.40 -21.41 -30.06
CA PHE A 486 3.51 -21.94 -29.01
C PHE A 486 4.07 -21.68 -27.61
N PHE A 487 5.36 -21.98 -27.38
CA PHE A 487 6.00 -21.79 -26.09
C PHE A 487 6.04 -20.32 -25.69
N ASP A 488 6.34 -19.41 -26.62
CA ASP A 488 6.40 -17.98 -26.34
C ASP A 488 5.03 -17.41 -25.96
N LEU A 489 3.97 -17.86 -26.65
CA LEU A 489 2.60 -17.41 -26.45
C LEU A 489 1.88 -18.09 -25.28
N ASN A 490 2.31 -19.29 -24.88
CA ASN A 490 1.66 -20.04 -23.80
C ASN A 490 2.02 -19.44 -22.44
N LYS A 491 1.10 -18.65 -21.89
CA LYS A 491 1.24 -18.00 -20.58
C LYS A 491 0.51 -18.72 -19.45
N TYR A 492 -0.23 -19.79 -19.73
CA TYR A 492 -1.10 -20.49 -18.77
C TYR A 492 -0.47 -21.78 -18.22
N THR A 493 0.81 -21.73 -17.90
CA THR A 493 1.56 -22.83 -17.26
C THR A 493 1.38 -22.86 -15.74
N ARG A 494 0.30 -22.26 -15.23
CA ARG A 494 0.01 -22.13 -13.82
C ARG A 494 -1.49 -22.04 -13.62
N ARG A 495 -1.92 -22.34 -12.39
CA ARG A 495 -3.26 -22.07 -11.89
C ARG A 495 -3.54 -20.57 -11.83
N LEU A 496 -4.83 -20.23 -11.70
CA LEU A 496 -5.29 -18.86 -11.47
C LEU A 496 -4.62 -18.29 -10.21
N LEU A 497 -3.92 -17.17 -10.37
CA LEU A 497 -3.39 -16.41 -9.24
C LEU A 497 -4.31 -15.23 -8.92
N PRO A 498 -4.77 -15.08 -7.67
CA PRO A 498 -5.77 -14.08 -7.32
C PRO A 498 -5.26 -12.64 -7.51
N ARG A 499 -3.94 -12.40 -7.41
CA ARG A 499 -3.34 -11.07 -7.63
C ARG A 499 -3.37 -10.60 -9.09
N ASP A 500 -3.54 -11.52 -10.03
CA ASP A 500 -3.67 -11.17 -11.44
C ASP A 500 -5.03 -10.55 -11.75
N ALA A 501 -6.06 -10.89 -10.97
CA ALA A 501 -7.38 -10.27 -11.07
C ALA A 501 -7.47 -8.92 -10.33
N LEU A 502 -6.46 -8.57 -9.52
CA LEU A 502 -6.43 -7.34 -8.75
C LEU A 502 -5.83 -6.18 -9.55
N TYR A 503 -6.68 -5.24 -9.94
CA TYR A 503 -6.34 -4.00 -10.65
C TYR A 503 -6.85 -2.77 -9.89
N GLY A 504 -6.26 -1.60 -10.16
CA GLY A 504 -6.72 -0.33 -9.57
C GLY A 504 -7.93 0.28 -10.28
N GLY A 505 -8.20 1.56 -10.02
CA GLY A 505 -9.12 2.36 -10.82
C GLY A 505 -8.57 2.67 -12.21
N ARG A 506 -9.44 2.99 -13.17
CA ARG A 506 -9.05 3.45 -14.51
C ARG A 506 -8.62 4.93 -14.43
N THR A 507 -7.36 5.21 -14.75
CA THR A 507 -6.88 6.58 -14.97
C THR A 507 -6.34 6.68 -16.40
N GLN A 508 -6.99 7.51 -17.21
CA GLN A 508 -6.67 7.65 -18.63
C GLN A 508 -6.84 9.11 -19.08
N VAL A 509 -5.89 9.54 -19.90
CA VAL A 509 -5.98 10.76 -20.68
C VAL A 509 -6.51 10.40 -22.06
N PHE A 510 -7.51 11.14 -22.54
CA PHE A 510 -8.07 10.97 -23.89
C PHE A 510 -7.67 12.12 -24.80
N ARG A 511 -7.64 13.36 -24.27
CA ARG A 511 -7.29 14.59 -25.02
C ARG A 511 -6.40 15.51 -24.20
N SER A 512 -5.37 16.04 -24.85
CA SER A 512 -4.34 16.86 -24.23
C SER A 512 -4.71 18.33 -24.07
N ILE A 513 -5.41 18.92 -25.04
CA ILE A 513 -5.88 20.31 -24.97
C ILE A 513 -7.33 20.32 -25.46
N THR A 514 -8.24 20.96 -24.72
CA THR A 514 -9.63 21.10 -25.13
C THR A 514 -10.17 22.44 -24.64
N GLU A 515 -10.68 23.24 -25.59
CA GLU A 515 -11.31 24.54 -25.37
C GLU A 515 -12.81 24.44 -25.69
N THR A 516 -13.64 25.24 -25.01
CA THR A 516 -15.06 25.37 -25.34
C THR A 516 -15.27 26.13 -26.64
N GLU A 517 -16.00 25.53 -27.58
CA GLU A 517 -16.56 26.19 -28.76
C GLU A 517 -17.95 26.77 -28.48
N LYS A 518 -18.49 27.58 -29.41
CA LYS A 518 -19.75 28.34 -29.25
C LYS A 518 -20.92 27.51 -28.70
N ASP A 519 -21.09 26.29 -29.19
CA ASP A 519 -22.23 25.41 -28.87
C ASP A 519 -21.86 24.22 -27.99
N THR A 520 -20.62 24.20 -27.50
CA THR A 520 -20.08 23.11 -26.65
C THR A 520 -19.84 23.59 -25.23
N ARG A 521 -19.86 22.66 -24.28
CA ARG A 521 -19.50 22.86 -22.88
C ARG A 521 -18.58 21.75 -22.42
N ILE A 522 -17.65 22.06 -21.51
CA ILE A 522 -16.85 21.07 -20.81
C ILE A 522 -17.42 20.90 -19.40
N ASP A 523 -17.63 19.64 -18.99
CA ASP A 523 -18.11 19.30 -17.66
C ASP A 523 -17.11 18.39 -16.93
N TYR A 524 -17.05 18.54 -15.61
CA TYR A 524 -16.24 17.72 -14.71
C TYR A 524 -17.13 17.13 -13.62
N TYR A 525 -17.30 15.81 -13.63
CA TYR A 525 -18.13 15.09 -12.68
C TYR A 525 -17.31 14.07 -11.86
N ASP A 526 -17.68 13.89 -10.60
CA ASP A 526 -17.07 12.94 -9.64
C ASP A 526 -18.16 12.14 -8.91
N PHE A 527 -17.93 10.84 -8.72
CA PHE A 527 -18.85 9.97 -7.99
C PHE A 527 -18.72 10.18 -6.47
N VAL A 528 -19.81 10.56 -5.82
CA VAL A 528 -19.84 10.75 -4.37
C VAL A 528 -19.58 9.44 -3.62
N SER A 529 -18.34 9.23 -3.17
CA SER A 529 -17.93 8.06 -2.36
C SER A 529 -18.23 6.72 -3.05
N MET A 530 -17.74 6.55 -4.28
CA MET A 530 -17.98 5.36 -5.13
C MET A 530 -17.72 4.02 -4.42
N TYR A 531 -16.55 3.83 -3.80
CA TYR A 531 -16.24 2.54 -3.15
C TYR A 531 -17.10 2.26 -1.90
N PRO A 532 -17.33 3.22 -0.98
CA PRO A 532 -18.32 3.05 0.08
C PRO A 532 -19.71 2.66 -0.43
N TYR A 533 -20.21 3.30 -1.50
CA TYR A 533 -21.48 2.95 -2.12
C TYR A 533 -21.49 1.49 -2.62
N LEU A 534 -20.46 1.09 -3.37
CA LEU A 534 -20.33 -0.29 -3.88
C LEU A 534 -20.34 -1.30 -2.74
N ASN A 535 -19.50 -1.08 -1.73
CA ASN A 535 -19.38 -1.97 -0.57
C ASN A 535 -20.69 -2.01 0.26
N ALA A 536 -21.45 -0.92 0.34
CA ALA A 536 -22.71 -0.85 1.11
C ALA A 536 -23.90 -1.55 0.43
N GLY A 537 -23.76 -1.95 -0.82
CA GLY A 537 -24.82 -2.58 -1.59
C GLY A 537 -24.84 -2.23 -3.07
N GLY A 538 -23.99 -1.32 -3.56
CA GLY A 538 -23.88 -1.05 -5.00
C GLY A 538 -23.32 -2.22 -5.82
N THR A 539 -22.72 -3.23 -5.17
CA THR A 539 -22.31 -4.50 -5.79
C THR A 539 -22.53 -5.68 -4.83
N GLU A 540 -22.39 -6.89 -5.35
CA GLU A 540 -22.46 -8.14 -4.58
C GLU A 540 -21.07 -8.75 -4.37
N TYR A 541 -20.90 -9.48 -3.27
CA TYR A 541 -19.68 -10.19 -2.91
C TYR A 541 -19.95 -11.67 -2.63
N PRO A 542 -19.03 -12.58 -3.00
CA PRO A 542 -19.18 -13.99 -2.70
C PRO A 542 -18.81 -14.29 -1.24
N ARG A 543 -19.58 -15.16 -0.58
CA ARG A 543 -19.26 -15.77 0.72
C ARG A 543 -18.67 -17.16 0.57
N GLY A 544 -17.85 -17.56 1.55
CA GLY A 544 -17.21 -18.88 1.55
C GLY A 544 -16.17 -19.08 0.43
N ASN A 545 -15.80 -20.33 0.21
CA ASN A 545 -14.75 -20.72 -0.74
C ASN A 545 -15.34 -20.99 -2.15
N PRO A 546 -14.57 -20.77 -3.23
CA PRO A 546 -15.02 -21.08 -4.58
C PRO A 546 -15.05 -22.57 -4.85
N GLN A 547 -15.87 -22.95 -5.83
CA GLN A 547 -15.65 -24.13 -6.65
C GLN A 547 -14.58 -23.81 -7.69
N VAL A 548 -13.47 -24.54 -7.64
CA VAL A 548 -12.36 -24.38 -8.60
C VAL A 548 -12.61 -25.31 -9.78
N ILE A 549 -12.92 -24.72 -10.94
CA ILE A 549 -13.24 -25.43 -12.17
C ILE A 549 -12.02 -25.38 -13.09
N VAL A 550 -11.46 -26.56 -13.37
CA VAL A 550 -10.25 -26.75 -14.18
C VAL A 550 -10.46 -27.78 -15.30
N ASP A 551 -11.46 -28.65 -15.12
CA ASP A 551 -11.93 -29.63 -16.08
C ASP A 551 -13.38 -29.32 -16.44
N ASN A 552 -13.85 -29.74 -17.62
CA ASN A 552 -15.20 -29.44 -18.14
C ASN A 552 -15.52 -27.93 -18.13
N LEU A 553 -14.53 -27.12 -18.51
CA LEU A 553 -14.68 -25.68 -18.65
C LEU A 553 -15.76 -25.35 -19.70
N PRO A 554 -16.49 -24.24 -19.54
CA PRO A 554 -17.55 -23.87 -20.47
C PRO A 554 -16.98 -23.63 -21.87
N ASP A 555 -17.79 -23.93 -22.89
CA ASP A 555 -17.48 -23.60 -24.28
C ASP A 555 -17.36 -22.07 -24.43
N PRO A 556 -16.20 -21.53 -24.86
CA PRO A 556 -16.01 -20.10 -25.09
C PRO A 556 -16.99 -19.47 -26.09
N ALA A 557 -17.61 -20.27 -26.97
CA ALA A 557 -18.64 -19.82 -27.89
C ALA A 557 -20.01 -19.60 -27.22
N GLN A 558 -20.21 -20.14 -26.01
CA GLN A 558 -21.47 -20.01 -25.27
C GLN A 558 -21.42 -18.85 -24.25
N PRO A 559 -22.58 -18.32 -23.83
CA PRO A 559 -22.64 -17.30 -22.79
C PRO A 559 -21.99 -17.77 -21.48
N LEU A 560 -21.18 -16.90 -20.87
CA LEU A 560 -20.54 -17.18 -19.59
C LEU A 560 -21.56 -17.23 -18.45
N THR A 561 -21.94 -18.44 -18.05
CA THR A 561 -22.89 -18.69 -16.93
C THR A 561 -22.21 -18.72 -15.57
N LYS A 562 -20.93 -19.10 -15.50
CA LYS A 562 -20.18 -19.16 -14.24
C LYS A 562 -19.84 -17.75 -13.74
N ARG A 563 -20.14 -17.49 -12.47
CA ARG A 563 -19.90 -16.21 -11.78
C ARG A 563 -18.75 -16.32 -10.77
N GLY A 564 -17.80 -15.38 -10.81
CA GLY A 564 -16.62 -15.33 -9.92
C GLY A 564 -15.40 -14.69 -10.58
N ILE A 565 -14.27 -15.41 -10.64
CA ILE A 565 -13.04 -14.97 -11.35
C ILE A 565 -12.70 -15.98 -12.44
N ALA A 566 -12.38 -15.52 -13.64
CA ALA A 566 -11.97 -16.36 -14.77
C ALA A 566 -10.55 -16.02 -15.22
N PHE A 567 -9.70 -17.04 -15.38
CA PHE A 567 -8.41 -16.96 -16.05
C PHE A 567 -8.56 -17.50 -17.47
N CYS A 568 -8.36 -16.65 -18.48
CA CYS A 568 -8.68 -16.97 -19.86
C CYS A 568 -7.85 -16.17 -20.87
N ASP A 569 -7.87 -16.64 -22.11
CA ASP A 569 -7.41 -15.90 -23.30
C ASP A 569 -8.61 -15.19 -23.93
N VAL A 570 -8.45 -13.91 -24.23
CA VAL A 570 -9.48 -13.06 -24.81
C VAL A 570 -8.91 -12.34 -26.02
N LEU A 571 -9.66 -12.34 -27.12
CA LEU A 571 -9.42 -11.50 -28.29
C LEU A 571 -10.28 -10.23 -28.19
N PRO A 572 -9.66 -9.05 -27.99
CA PRO A 572 -10.38 -7.79 -28.05
C PRO A 572 -10.97 -7.51 -29.42
N ALA A 573 -12.14 -6.87 -29.44
CA ALA A 573 -12.73 -6.36 -30.67
C ALA A 573 -11.79 -5.31 -31.31
N PRO A 574 -11.39 -5.48 -32.58
CA PRO A 574 -10.29 -4.70 -33.16
C PRO A 574 -10.62 -3.23 -33.40
N SER A 575 -11.90 -2.90 -33.60
CA SER A 575 -12.35 -1.56 -33.96
C SER A 575 -12.98 -0.76 -32.81
N THR A 576 -12.98 -1.28 -31.60
CA THR A 576 -13.56 -0.58 -30.44
C THR A 576 -12.70 0.62 -30.06
N SER A 577 -13.32 1.76 -29.74
CA SER A 577 -12.60 2.98 -29.32
C SER A 577 -12.13 2.94 -27.86
N LEU A 578 -12.64 1.98 -27.08
CA LEU A 578 -12.35 1.81 -25.66
C LEU A 578 -11.82 0.40 -25.35
N GLY A 579 -10.61 0.34 -24.77
CA GLY A 579 -10.16 -0.87 -24.08
C GLY A 579 -10.97 -1.09 -22.80
N LEU A 580 -11.42 -2.33 -22.55
CA LEU A 580 -12.28 -2.67 -21.42
C LEU A 580 -11.57 -3.54 -20.37
N LEU A 581 -10.82 -4.55 -20.80
CA LEU A 581 -10.12 -5.43 -19.88
C LEU A 581 -8.76 -4.83 -19.46
N PRO A 582 -8.50 -4.69 -18.15
CA PRO A 582 -7.22 -4.19 -17.68
C PRO A 582 -6.11 -5.23 -17.85
N GLN A 583 -4.90 -4.76 -18.15
CA GLN A 583 -3.68 -5.55 -18.28
C GLN A 583 -2.50 -4.85 -17.61
N LYS A 584 -1.60 -5.63 -16.99
CA LYS A 584 -0.32 -5.13 -16.45
C LYS A 584 0.78 -5.43 -17.47
N ILE A 585 1.12 -4.45 -18.31
CA ILE A 585 2.14 -4.57 -19.35
C ILE A 585 3.18 -3.46 -19.11
N ARG A 586 4.47 -3.77 -19.24
CA ARG A 586 5.58 -2.82 -18.95
C ARG A 586 5.46 -2.13 -17.58
N ASN A 587 5.06 -2.87 -16.54
CA ASN A 587 4.79 -2.37 -15.18
C ASN A 587 3.71 -1.27 -15.10
N LYS A 588 2.85 -1.14 -16.10
CA LYS A 588 1.75 -0.18 -16.15
C LYS A 588 0.42 -0.90 -16.34
N MET A 589 -0.61 -0.37 -15.67
CA MET A 589 -1.99 -0.76 -15.94
C MET A 589 -2.47 -0.03 -17.19
N MET A 590 -2.85 -0.81 -18.20
CA MET A 590 -3.32 -0.36 -19.51
C MET A 590 -4.60 -1.11 -19.91
N PHE A 591 -5.33 -0.57 -20.89
CA PHE A 591 -6.53 -1.15 -21.48
C PHE A 591 -6.30 -1.24 -22.98
N VAL A 592 -6.03 -2.44 -23.50
CA VAL A 592 -5.40 -2.64 -24.82
C VAL A 592 -6.25 -3.56 -25.71
N LEU A 593 -6.11 -3.40 -27.03
CA LEU A 593 -6.78 -4.18 -28.06
C LEU A 593 -5.82 -5.11 -28.83
N CYS A 594 -4.51 -4.94 -28.62
CA CYS A 594 -3.46 -5.81 -29.15
C CYS A 594 -2.33 -5.89 -28.13
N ARG A 595 -2.00 -7.12 -27.69
CA ARG A 595 -0.88 -7.40 -26.81
C ARG A 595 0.45 -6.92 -27.40
N SER A 596 0.77 -7.30 -28.64
CA SER A 596 2.04 -6.94 -29.27
C SER A 596 2.26 -5.42 -29.34
N CYS A 597 1.25 -4.63 -29.73
CA CYS A 597 1.34 -3.16 -29.74
C CYS A 597 1.59 -2.59 -28.33
N ALA A 598 1.04 -3.19 -27.29
CA ALA A 598 1.22 -2.72 -25.93
C ALA A 598 2.58 -3.10 -25.34
N GLU A 599 3.17 -4.22 -25.77
CA GLU A 599 4.51 -4.68 -25.39
C GLU A 599 5.61 -3.90 -26.12
N LYS A 600 5.42 -3.67 -27.43
CA LYS A 600 6.34 -2.95 -28.32
C LYS A 600 5.53 -1.96 -29.17
N PRO A 601 5.29 -0.73 -28.67
CA PRO A 601 4.62 0.30 -29.45
C PRO A 601 5.47 0.71 -30.64
N ASP A 602 4.91 0.62 -31.84
CA ASP A 602 5.57 0.98 -33.10
C ASP A 602 4.51 1.46 -34.09
N GLY A 603 4.05 2.70 -33.91
CA GLY A 603 3.03 3.31 -34.77
C GLY A 603 1.64 2.65 -34.71
N PRO A 604 0.83 2.83 -35.78
CA PRO A 604 -0.47 2.19 -35.95
C PRO A 604 -0.38 0.65 -35.95
N CYS A 605 -1.46 -0.01 -35.57
CA CYS A 605 -1.48 -1.47 -35.47
C CYS A 605 -1.40 -2.15 -36.85
N THR A 606 -0.39 -2.98 -37.06
CA THR A 606 -0.21 -3.83 -38.25
C THR A 606 -0.39 -5.32 -37.97
N HIS A 607 -0.85 -5.68 -36.76
CA HIS A 607 -1.01 -7.07 -36.32
C HIS A 607 -2.37 -7.62 -36.75
N TYR A 608 -2.41 -8.36 -37.87
CA TYR A 608 -3.63 -8.97 -38.42
C TYR A 608 -3.88 -10.40 -37.89
N LYS A 609 -2.94 -11.00 -37.16
CA LYS A 609 -3.04 -12.37 -36.65
C LYS A 609 -3.60 -12.38 -35.23
N VAL A 610 -4.52 -13.30 -34.95
CA VAL A 610 -5.08 -13.46 -33.59
C VAL A 610 -3.97 -13.68 -32.57
N SER A 611 -2.96 -14.50 -32.91
CA SER A 611 -1.84 -14.86 -32.04
C SER A 611 -0.99 -13.68 -31.56
N GLU A 612 -0.98 -12.56 -32.29
CA GLU A 612 -0.28 -11.32 -31.95
C GLU A 612 -1.12 -10.41 -31.04
N ARG A 613 -2.44 -10.56 -31.08
CA ARG A 613 -3.38 -9.62 -30.48
C ARG A 613 -3.97 -10.07 -29.16
N PHE A 614 -4.30 -11.36 -29.02
CA PHE A 614 -5.02 -11.84 -27.85
C PHE A 614 -4.27 -11.55 -26.55
N ILE A 615 -5.04 -11.29 -25.50
CA ILE A 615 -4.54 -11.04 -24.14
C ILE A 615 -4.88 -12.24 -23.25
N THR A 616 -3.98 -12.54 -22.32
CA THR A 616 -4.17 -13.60 -21.32
C THR A 616 -4.19 -12.96 -19.95
N GLY A 617 -5.23 -13.22 -19.16
CA GLY A 617 -5.38 -12.58 -17.86
C GLY A 617 -6.46 -13.21 -16.99
N ALA A 618 -6.49 -12.79 -15.73
CA ALA A 618 -7.56 -13.13 -14.80
C ALA A 618 -8.42 -11.90 -14.54
N TRP A 619 -9.74 -12.05 -14.59
CA TRP A 619 -10.69 -10.96 -14.39
C TRP A 619 -11.93 -11.43 -13.62
N PRO A 620 -12.55 -10.56 -12.81
CA PRO A 620 -13.92 -10.79 -12.36
C PRO A 620 -14.87 -11.00 -13.54
N THR A 621 -15.77 -11.97 -13.42
CA THR A 621 -16.64 -12.38 -14.53
C THR A 621 -17.55 -11.27 -15.03
N ASP A 622 -17.90 -10.30 -14.19
CA ASP A 622 -18.76 -9.17 -14.57
C ASP A 622 -18.03 -8.19 -15.51
N GLU A 623 -16.73 -7.96 -15.29
CA GLU A 623 -15.87 -7.20 -16.21
C GLU A 623 -15.68 -7.94 -17.53
N LEU A 624 -15.50 -9.26 -17.46
CA LEU A 624 -15.39 -10.11 -18.64
C LEU A 624 -16.70 -10.13 -19.46
N LYS A 625 -17.86 -10.23 -18.81
CA LYS A 625 -19.18 -10.15 -19.46
C LYS A 625 -19.39 -8.82 -20.16
N LYS A 626 -18.99 -7.70 -19.54
CA LYS A 626 -19.03 -6.38 -20.17
C LYS A 626 -18.13 -6.29 -21.41
N ALA A 627 -16.94 -6.91 -21.37
CA ALA A 627 -16.07 -6.98 -22.53
C ALA A 627 -16.70 -7.82 -23.66
N ILE A 628 -17.28 -8.97 -23.33
CA ILE A 628 -17.96 -9.84 -24.31
C ILE A 628 -19.13 -9.11 -24.98
N SER A 629 -19.95 -8.38 -24.22
CA SER A 629 -21.06 -7.60 -24.80
C SER A 629 -20.59 -6.46 -25.72
N ALA A 630 -19.36 -6.00 -25.56
CA ALA A 630 -18.70 -5.04 -26.44
C ALA A 630 -17.93 -5.70 -27.62
N GLY A 631 -18.14 -7.00 -27.86
CA GLY A 631 -17.60 -7.73 -29.00
C GLY A 631 -16.27 -8.47 -28.76
N TYR A 632 -15.77 -8.51 -27.52
CA TYR A 632 -14.60 -9.33 -27.20
C TYR A 632 -14.97 -10.82 -27.30
N LYS A 633 -14.04 -11.64 -27.79
CA LYS A 633 -14.22 -13.09 -27.90
C LYS A 633 -13.34 -13.80 -26.88
N VAL A 634 -13.91 -14.63 -26.02
CA VAL A 634 -13.10 -15.56 -25.23
C VAL A 634 -12.62 -16.65 -26.18
N LEU A 635 -11.30 -16.88 -26.21
CA LEU A 635 -10.71 -17.93 -27.04
C LEU A 635 -10.59 -19.23 -26.26
N LYS A 636 -10.24 -19.14 -24.96
CA LYS A 636 -10.02 -20.31 -24.12
C LYS A 636 -10.12 -19.96 -22.64
N TYR A 637 -10.85 -20.76 -21.87
CA TYR A 637 -10.77 -20.73 -20.42
C TYR A 637 -9.65 -21.66 -19.95
N HIS A 638 -8.89 -21.22 -18.94
CA HIS A 638 -7.83 -22.01 -18.32
C HIS A 638 -8.23 -22.48 -16.93
N GLU A 639 -8.94 -21.63 -16.17
CA GLU A 639 -9.47 -21.94 -14.84
C GLU A 639 -10.56 -20.92 -14.45
N ILE A 640 -11.60 -21.37 -13.76
CA ILE A 640 -12.66 -20.50 -13.23
C ILE A 640 -12.87 -20.79 -11.75
N TRP A 641 -12.84 -19.75 -10.94
CA TRP A 641 -13.30 -19.81 -9.55
C TRP A 641 -14.74 -19.34 -9.50
N HIS A 642 -15.64 -20.28 -9.20
CA HIS A 642 -17.08 -20.06 -9.24
C HIS A 642 -17.72 -20.11 -7.85
N TRP A 643 -18.61 -19.18 -7.58
CA TRP A 643 -19.53 -19.25 -6.44
C TRP A 643 -20.97 -19.36 -6.96
N PRO A 644 -21.80 -20.27 -6.42
CA PRO A 644 -23.21 -20.36 -6.79
C PRO A 644 -23.93 -19.08 -6.41
N ASP A 645 -25.02 -18.74 -7.12
CA ASP A 645 -25.73 -17.46 -6.93
C ASP A 645 -26.21 -17.25 -5.49
N SER A 646 -26.57 -18.32 -4.77
CA SER A 646 -26.97 -18.27 -3.35
C SER A 646 -25.84 -17.85 -2.38
N ALA A 647 -24.58 -17.90 -2.82
CA ALA A 647 -23.42 -17.47 -2.04
C ALA A 647 -23.11 -15.97 -2.20
N TRP A 648 -23.72 -15.29 -3.19
CA TRP A 648 -23.52 -13.86 -3.42
C TRP A 648 -24.44 -13.04 -2.52
N VAL A 649 -23.87 -12.00 -1.89
CA VAL A 649 -24.62 -11.13 -0.98
C VAL A 649 -24.37 -9.69 -1.34
N LYS A 650 -25.46 -8.91 -1.42
CA LYS A 650 -25.43 -7.47 -1.59
C LYS A 650 -25.14 -6.80 -0.24
N GLY A 651 -24.02 -6.10 -0.14
CA GLY A 651 -23.60 -5.42 1.09
C GLY A 651 -23.03 -6.35 2.18
N GLY A 652 -23.82 -7.29 2.70
CA GLY A 652 -23.40 -8.20 3.78
C GLY A 652 -22.77 -7.45 4.97
N PHE A 653 -21.68 -7.99 5.54
CA PHE A 653 -20.96 -7.34 6.66
C PHE A 653 -20.45 -5.92 6.32
N PHE A 654 -20.22 -5.60 5.04
CA PHE A 654 -19.84 -4.24 4.65
C PHE A 654 -21.00 -3.28 4.87
N ALA A 655 -22.23 -3.65 4.52
CA ALA A 655 -23.39 -2.80 4.75
C ALA A 655 -23.62 -2.55 6.25
N ASP A 656 -23.48 -3.58 7.07
CA ASP A 656 -23.61 -3.48 8.54
C ASP A 656 -22.59 -2.50 9.14
N TYR A 657 -21.37 -2.47 8.60
CA TYR A 657 -20.32 -1.52 8.99
C TYR A 657 -20.51 -0.12 8.40
N ILE A 658 -20.87 -0.03 7.11
CA ILE A 658 -20.85 1.22 6.34
C ILE A 658 -22.10 2.06 6.57
N LYS A 659 -23.30 1.46 6.56
CA LYS A 659 -24.56 2.22 6.62
C LYS A 659 -24.70 3.10 7.87
N PRO A 660 -24.34 2.63 9.09
CA PRO A 660 -24.35 3.50 10.27
C PRO A 660 -23.39 4.70 10.15
N LEU A 661 -22.21 4.48 9.56
CA LEU A 661 -21.23 5.54 9.32
C LEU A 661 -21.69 6.51 8.23
N LEU A 662 -22.42 6.03 7.22
CA LEU A 662 -23.07 6.88 6.22
C LEU A 662 -24.16 7.75 6.86
N ALA A 663 -25.04 7.18 7.68
CA ALA A 663 -26.05 7.94 8.41
C ALA A 663 -25.41 9.07 9.22
N LEU A 664 -24.33 8.74 9.95
CA LEU A 664 -23.58 9.70 10.72
C LEU A 664 -22.91 10.77 9.85
N LYS A 665 -22.37 10.40 8.69
CA LYS A 665 -21.81 11.35 7.72
C LYS A 665 -22.88 12.33 7.24
N HIS A 666 -24.07 11.85 6.84
CA HIS A 666 -25.17 12.70 6.39
C HIS A 666 -25.67 13.61 7.52
N GLN A 667 -25.90 13.07 8.70
CA GLN A 667 -26.32 13.85 9.87
C GLN A 667 -25.30 14.93 10.24
N SER A 668 -23.99 14.62 10.19
CA SER A 668 -22.91 15.57 10.48
C SER A 668 -22.69 16.60 9.36
N SER A 669 -23.32 16.42 8.19
CA SER A 669 -23.22 17.38 7.10
C SER A 669 -24.13 18.59 7.30
N GLY A 670 -25.11 18.47 8.19
CA GLY A 670 -26.20 19.44 8.33
C GLY A 670 -27.19 19.38 7.16
N TRP A 671 -28.16 20.28 7.22
CA TRP A 671 -29.18 20.44 6.18
C TRP A 671 -28.58 21.05 4.91
N PRO A 672 -28.97 20.58 3.71
CA PRO A 672 -28.50 21.13 2.43
C PRO A 672 -28.71 22.64 2.26
N LYS A 673 -29.82 23.17 2.78
CA LYS A 673 -30.13 24.61 2.80
C LYS A 673 -30.50 25.03 4.22
N GLU A 674 -30.18 26.26 4.59
CA GLU A 674 -30.45 26.76 5.96
C GLU A 674 -31.95 26.95 6.22
N ASN A 675 -32.72 27.32 5.20
CA ASN A 675 -34.16 27.60 5.30
C ASN A 675 -35.03 26.53 4.62
N MET A 676 -34.81 25.26 4.95
CA MET A 676 -35.68 24.18 4.45
C MET A 676 -36.99 24.11 5.23
N THR A 677 -38.10 24.00 4.51
CA THR A 677 -39.42 23.66 5.07
C THR A 677 -39.43 22.25 5.63
N ASP A 678 -40.37 21.93 6.52
CA ASP A 678 -40.49 20.57 7.08
C ASP A 678 -40.78 19.52 6.00
N THR A 679 -41.49 19.90 4.93
CA THR A 679 -41.70 19.06 3.75
C THR A 679 -40.39 18.77 3.04
N GLU A 680 -39.57 19.79 2.72
CA GLU A 680 -38.26 19.59 2.08
C GLU A 680 -37.31 18.76 2.96
N LYS A 681 -37.35 18.95 4.28
CA LYS A 681 -36.56 18.15 5.23
C LYS A 681 -36.98 16.68 5.20
N LYS A 682 -38.29 16.43 5.19
CA LYS A 682 -38.84 15.08 5.08
C LYS A 682 -38.47 14.43 3.74
N GLU A 683 -38.65 15.15 2.63
CA GLU A 683 -38.25 14.68 1.29
C GLU A 683 -36.76 14.34 1.22
N TYR A 684 -35.89 15.16 1.84
CA TYR A 684 -34.46 14.87 1.91
C TYR A 684 -34.16 13.57 2.66
N VAL A 685 -34.82 13.34 3.81
CA VAL A 685 -34.64 12.11 4.60
C VAL A 685 -35.20 10.89 3.87
N ASP A 686 -36.40 11.01 3.30
CA ASP A 686 -37.07 9.95 2.55
C ASP A 686 -36.25 9.57 1.30
N ASN A 687 -35.66 10.55 0.61
CA ASN A 687 -34.79 10.32 -0.55
C ASN A 687 -33.51 9.55 -0.18
N ILE A 688 -32.88 9.88 0.96
CA ILE A 688 -31.70 9.13 1.44
C ILE A 688 -32.09 7.72 1.86
N LEU A 689 -33.25 7.52 2.50
CA LEU A 689 -33.75 6.19 2.82
C LEU A 689 -34.01 5.37 1.55
N GLU A 690 -34.69 5.95 0.57
CA GLU A 690 -35.05 5.28 -0.69
C GLU A 690 -33.80 4.93 -1.51
N LYS A 691 -32.87 5.88 -1.68
CA LYS A 691 -31.72 5.73 -2.58
C LYS A 691 -30.52 5.05 -1.92
N ASP A 692 -30.19 5.42 -0.68
CA ASP A 692 -29.01 4.90 0.01
C ASP A 692 -29.37 3.74 0.96
N GLY A 693 -30.66 3.52 1.26
CA GLY A 693 -31.10 2.50 2.21
C GLY A 693 -30.64 2.81 3.63
N VAL A 694 -30.54 4.11 3.96
CA VAL A 694 -30.04 4.65 5.22
C VAL A 694 -31.11 5.52 5.87
N GLN A 695 -31.58 5.10 7.04
CA GLN A 695 -32.49 5.91 7.86
C GLN A 695 -31.70 7.02 8.57
N LEU A 696 -32.07 8.27 8.34
CA LEU A 696 -31.55 9.40 9.12
C LEU A 696 -32.45 9.71 10.31
N ASP A 697 -31.83 10.22 11.37
CA ASP A 697 -32.51 10.83 12.52
C ASP A 697 -32.51 12.36 12.34
N PRO A 698 -33.65 12.99 11.99
CA PRO A 698 -33.72 14.42 11.75
C PRO A 698 -33.23 15.28 12.91
N SER A 699 -33.39 14.80 14.15
CA SER A 699 -32.96 15.52 15.36
C SER A 699 -31.44 15.62 15.50
N LYS A 700 -30.71 14.75 14.81
CA LYS A 700 -29.24 14.70 14.82
C LYS A 700 -28.60 15.36 13.61
N ILE A 701 -29.39 15.89 12.68
CA ILE A 701 -28.87 16.57 11.49
C ILE A 701 -28.40 17.96 11.88
N GLN A 702 -27.09 18.11 12.00
CA GLN A 702 -26.42 19.36 12.31
C GLN A 702 -25.02 19.39 11.70
N LYS A 703 -24.53 20.58 11.33
CA LYS A 703 -23.17 20.72 10.81
C LYS A 703 -22.19 20.33 11.93
N ASN A 704 -21.46 19.23 11.73
CA ASN A 704 -20.33 18.81 12.56
C ASN A 704 -19.19 18.40 11.62
N LYS A 705 -18.26 19.32 11.37
CA LYS A 705 -17.15 19.12 10.43
C LYS A 705 -16.29 17.95 10.87
N ALA A 706 -16.09 17.81 12.17
CA ALA A 706 -15.19 16.82 12.72
C ALA A 706 -15.66 15.38 12.53
N MET A 707 -16.92 15.10 12.87
CA MET A 707 -17.55 13.81 12.68
C MET A 707 -17.71 13.47 11.20
N ARG A 708 -18.03 14.45 10.36
CA ARG A 708 -18.07 14.26 8.89
C ARG A 708 -16.70 13.86 8.33
N ASN A 709 -15.63 14.50 8.77
CA ASN A 709 -14.27 14.15 8.36
C ASN A 709 -13.90 12.75 8.82
N LEU A 710 -14.12 12.43 10.10
CA LEU A 710 -13.78 11.13 10.67
C LEU A 710 -14.51 9.97 9.99
N THR A 711 -15.84 10.09 9.83
CA THR A 711 -16.66 9.09 9.13
C THR A 711 -16.19 8.88 7.69
N LYS A 712 -15.84 9.95 6.96
CA LYS A 712 -15.27 9.85 5.61
C LYS A 712 -14.00 9.00 5.58
N ILE A 713 -13.09 9.18 6.54
CA ILE A 713 -11.83 8.43 6.59
C ILE A 713 -12.10 6.93 6.91
N PHE A 714 -13.04 6.64 7.81
CA PHE A 714 -13.46 5.26 8.12
C PHE A 714 -14.05 4.54 6.91
N LEU A 715 -14.99 5.19 6.21
CA LEU A 715 -15.64 4.66 5.02
C LEU A 715 -14.62 4.29 3.92
N ASN A 716 -13.64 5.18 3.68
CA ASN A 716 -12.61 4.95 2.67
C ASN A 716 -11.61 3.85 3.04
N SER A 717 -11.54 3.47 4.33
CA SER A 717 -10.59 2.47 4.84
C SER A 717 -11.16 1.04 4.91
N ALA A 718 -12.43 0.84 4.56
CA ALA A 718 -13.15 -0.41 4.79
C ALA A 718 -12.60 -1.62 4.01
N TRP A 719 -12.15 -1.45 2.76
CA TRP A 719 -11.88 -2.60 1.88
C TRP A 719 -10.39 -2.84 1.57
N GLY A 720 -9.53 -1.81 1.64
CA GLY A 720 -8.14 -1.91 1.15
C GLY A 720 -7.29 -2.97 1.86
N LYS A 721 -7.64 -3.33 3.11
CA LYS A 721 -6.95 -4.38 3.87
C LYS A 721 -7.16 -5.79 3.35
N PHE A 722 -8.26 -6.05 2.64
CA PHE A 722 -8.47 -7.34 1.97
C PHE A 722 -7.46 -7.58 0.85
N ALA A 723 -6.87 -6.52 0.30
CA ALA A 723 -5.85 -6.55 -0.75
C ALA A 723 -4.40 -6.52 -0.23
N GLN A 724 -4.18 -6.65 1.09
CA GLN A 724 -2.86 -6.50 1.68
C GLN A 724 -1.82 -7.42 1.03
N ASN A 725 -0.66 -6.87 0.67
CA ASN A 725 0.45 -7.63 0.12
C ASN A 725 1.24 -8.33 1.26
N PRO A 726 1.35 -9.68 1.28
CA PRO A 726 2.17 -10.40 2.25
C PRO A 726 3.65 -10.41 1.88
N LEU A 727 4.02 -10.09 0.63
CA LEU A 727 5.40 -9.94 0.19
C LEU A 727 5.96 -8.62 0.75
N LYS A 728 6.41 -8.67 2.00
CA LYS A 728 7.06 -7.55 2.69
C LYS A 728 8.46 -7.96 3.13
N SER A 729 9.40 -7.02 3.01
CA SER A 729 10.69 -7.18 3.64
C SER A 729 10.51 -7.18 5.16
N GLU A 730 11.04 -8.22 5.80
CA GLU A 730 11.28 -8.26 7.22
C GLU A 730 12.64 -7.64 7.47
N THR A 731 12.68 -6.65 8.36
CA THR A 731 13.91 -5.97 8.76
C THR A 731 13.97 -6.02 10.28
N ILE A 732 15.03 -6.63 10.82
CA ILE A 732 15.27 -6.70 12.25
C ILE A 732 16.63 -6.09 12.58
N LEU A 733 16.73 -5.56 13.79
CA LEU A 733 17.99 -5.12 14.36
C LEU A 733 18.53 -6.26 15.22
N ILE A 734 19.80 -6.60 15.06
CA ILE A 734 20.47 -7.63 15.88
C ILE A 734 21.85 -7.14 16.33
N ARG A 735 22.44 -7.81 17.32
CA ARG A 735 23.84 -7.60 17.70
C ARG A 735 24.79 -8.25 16.68
N LYS A 736 25.94 -7.61 16.44
CA LYS A 736 27.02 -8.17 15.59
C LYS A 736 27.54 -9.51 16.15
N SER A 737 27.55 -9.66 17.47
CA SER A 737 27.95 -10.90 18.14
C SER A 737 26.90 -12.01 18.07
N ASP A 738 25.66 -11.73 17.66
CA ASP A 738 24.60 -12.74 17.54
C ASP A 738 24.69 -13.48 16.19
N ALA A 739 25.77 -14.25 16.05
CA ALA A 739 26.03 -15.05 14.86
C ALA A 739 24.95 -16.11 14.60
N THR A 740 24.32 -16.63 15.66
CA THR A 740 23.25 -17.64 15.57
C THR A 740 22.00 -17.06 14.93
N THR A 741 21.49 -15.92 15.42
CA THR A 741 20.33 -15.26 14.81
C THR A 741 20.64 -14.83 13.39
N LEU A 742 21.82 -14.24 13.14
CA LEU A 742 22.26 -13.86 11.80
C LEU A 742 22.23 -15.04 10.82
N THR A 743 22.85 -16.16 11.21
CA THR A 743 22.94 -17.38 10.41
C THR A 743 21.55 -17.97 10.15
N ASN A 744 20.72 -18.12 11.19
CA ASN A 744 19.37 -18.64 11.07
C ASN A 744 18.48 -17.75 10.20
N PHE A 745 18.63 -16.42 10.29
CA PHE A 745 17.82 -15.46 9.55
C PHE A 745 18.08 -15.53 8.05
N PHE A 746 19.34 -15.63 7.63
CA PHE A 746 19.72 -15.70 6.21
C PHE A 746 19.67 -17.11 5.60
N ASN A 747 19.82 -18.17 6.41
CA ASN A 747 19.77 -19.55 5.92
C ASN A 747 18.36 -20.15 5.88
N ASP A 748 17.31 -19.42 6.29
CA ASP A 748 15.94 -19.88 6.14
C ASP A 748 15.59 -20.02 4.64
N PRO A 749 15.35 -21.24 4.13
CA PRO A 749 15.13 -21.47 2.70
C PRO A 749 13.87 -20.79 2.15
N LYS A 750 12.95 -20.34 3.02
CA LYS A 750 11.73 -19.63 2.64
C LYS A 750 11.97 -18.16 2.28
N PHE A 751 13.12 -17.61 2.62
CA PHE A 751 13.41 -16.19 2.46
C PHE A 751 14.63 -15.95 1.55
N GLU A 752 14.73 -14.73 1.06
CA GLU A 752 15.89 -14.20 0.33
C GLU A 752 16.47 -13.03 1.12
N PRO A 753 17.78 -13.04 1.43
CA PRO A 753 18.46 -11.88 1.99
C PRO A 753 18.32 -10.65 1.09
N THR A 754 18.03 -9.49 1.67
CA THR A 754 17.90 -8.22 0.93
C THR A 754 18.90 -7.16 1.35
N GLY A 755 19.51 -7.27 2.53
CA GLY A 755 20.49 -6.31 2.99
C GLY A 755 21.00 -6.59 4.39
N MET A 756 22.22 -6.12 4.64
CA MET A 756 22.90 -6.15 5.92
C MET A 756 23.65 -4.83 6.07
N VAL A 757 23.23 -3.99 7.01
CA VAL A 757 23.75 -2.62 7.17
C VAL A 757 24.20 -2.44 8.62
N PRO A 758 25.45 -2.02 8.89
CA PRO A 758 25.90 -1.68 10.24
C PRO A 758 25.04 -0.58 10.87
N PHE A 759 24.82 -0.69 12.18
CA PHE A 759 24.20 0.35 12.99
C PHE A 759 24.98 0.54 14.29
N GLY A 760 25.70 1.66 14.37
CA GLY A 760 26.69 1.87 15.41
C GLY A 760 27.76 0.78 15.45
N ASP A 761 28.44 0.67 16.58
CA ASP A 761 29.60 -0.21 16.68
C ASP A 761 29.23 -1.68 16.85
N ASN A 762 28.04 -1.96 17.42
CA ASN A 762 27.71 -3.29 17.92
C ASN A 762 26.48 -3.94 17.29
N LYS A 763 25.75 -3.28 16.37
CA LYS A 763 24.50 -3.81 15.81
C LYS A 763 24.49 -3.83 14.27
N LEU A 764 23.59 -4.65 13.72
CA LEU A 764 23.33 -4.82 12.30
C LEU A 764 21.83 -4.74 12.04
N TRP A 765 21.44 -3.93 11.07
CA TRP A 765 20.16 -4.07 10.39
C TRP A 765 20.27 -5.19 9.37
N ILE A 766 19.57 -6.29 9.60
CA ILE A 766 19.45 -7.37 8.63
C ILE A 766 18.04 -7.41 8.07
N SER A 767 17.96 -7.64 6.76
CA SER A 767 16.69 -7.66 6.05
C SER A 767 16.60 -8.83 5.09
N ARG A 768 15.41 -9.41 5.00
CA ARG A 768 15.07 -10.48 4.07
C ARG A 768 13.65 -10.30 3.56
N LYS A 769 13.31 -10.93 2.44
CA LYS A 769 11.94 -10.98 1.92
C LYS A 769 11.52 -12.44 1.70
N PRO A 770 10.26 -12.81 1.90
CA PRO A 770 9.82 -14.17 1.61
C PRO A 770 9.88 -14.43 0.09
N LYS A 771 10.23 -15.66 -0.30
CA LYS A 771 10.15 -16.10 -1.69
C LYS A 771 8.68 -16.16 -2.12
N THR A 772 8.39 -15.77 -3.36
CA THR A 772 7.01 -15.72 -3.88
C THR A 772 6.31 -17.08 -3.79
N GLU A 773 7.05 -18.16 -4.05
CA GLU A 773 6.55 -19.55 -4.08
C GLU A 773 6.05 -20.07 -2.72
N VAL A 774 6.53 -19.49 -1.61
CA VAL A 774 6.19 -19.92 -0.24
C VAL A 774 5.33 -18.91 0.50
N LEU A 775 4.81 -17.89 -0.20
CA LEU A 775 3.94 -16.89 0.39
C LEU A 775 2.70 -17.53 1.01
N SER A 776 2.43 -17.17 2.26
CA SER A 776 1.21 -17.53 2.96
C SER A 776 0.21 -16.37 2.93
N THR A 777 -1.05 -16.71 2.70
CA THR A 777 -2.15 -15.75 2.80
C THR A 777 -2.26 -15.24 4.24
N THR A 778 -2.34 -13.92 4.40
CA THR A 778 -2.58 -13.31 5.71
C THR A 778 -4.02 -13.61 6.17
N PRO A 779 -4.27 -13.91 7.45
CA PRO A 779 -5.64 -14.18 7.92
C PRO A 779 -6.63 -13.05 7.60
N PHE A 780 -7.80 -13.43 7.07
CA PHE A 780 -8.92 -12.57 6.64
C PHE A 780 -8.65 -11.70 5.40
N THR A 781 -7.48 -11.78 4.77
CA THR A 781 -7.30 -11.14 3.46
C THR A 781 -8.03 -11.94 2.39
N ASN A 782 -8.76 -11.25 1.51
CA ASN A 782 -9.50 -11.89 0.42
C ASN A 782 -9.37 -11.03 -0.84
N LEU A 783 -8.48 -11.46 -1.73
CA LEU A 783 -8.14 -10.74 -2.96
C LEU A 783 -9.31 -10.70 -3.96
N VAL A 784 -10.25 -11.64 -3.87
CA VAL A 784 -11.44 -11.69 -4.73
C VAL A 784 -12.40 -10.54 -4.37
N ILE A 785 -12.65 -10.29 -3.08
CA ILE A 785 -13.40 -9.11 -2.62
C ILE A 785 -12.79 -7.83 -3.18
N ALA A 786 -11.47 -7.67 -3.06
CA ALA A 786 -10.77 -6.49 -3.56
C ALA A 786 -10.82 -6.35 -5.10
N ALA A 787 -10.68 -7.46 -5.83
CA ALA A 787 -10.80 -7.49 -7.28
C ALA A 787 -12.21 -7.10 -7.74
N ILE A 788 -13.25 -7.59 -7.06
CA ILE A 788 -14.65 -7.24 -7.33
C ILE A 788 -14.91 -5.76 -7.01
N THR A 789 -14.53 -5.26 -5.82
CA THR A 789 -14.72 -3.84 -5.46
C THR A 789 -14.14 -2.88 -6.51
N THR A 790 -12.92 -3.15 -6.96
CA THR A 790 -12.25 -2.31 -7.98
C THR A 790 -12.85 -2.49 -9.37
N SER A 791 -13.23 -3.71 -9.75
CA SER A 791 -13.92 -4.03 -10.99
C SER A 791 -15.27 -3.32 -11.10
N SER A 792 -16.10 -3.38 -10.06
CA SER A 792 -17.40 -2.71 -10.04
C SER A 792 -17.26 -1.18 -10.15
N GLY A 793 -16.20 -0.61 -9.55
CA GLY A 793 -15.86 0.81 -9.74
C GLY A 793 -15.49 1.13 -11.20
N ARG A 794 -14.66 0.30 -11.84
CA ARG A 794 -14.31 0.46 -13.26
C ARG A 794 -15.52 0.31 -14.18
N LEU A 795 -16.44 -0.61 -13.87
CA LEU A 795 -17.68 -0.81 -14.64
C LEU A 795 -18.58 0.42 -14.58
N ARG A 796 -18.78 1.03 -13.40
CA ARG A 796 -19.55 2.28 -13.28
C ARG A 796 -18.92 3.44 -14.06
N LEU A 797 -17.60 3.60 -13.97
CA LEU A 797 -16.90 4.62 -14.76
C LEU A 797 -17.00 4.33 -16.26
N THR A 798 -16.96 3.06 -16.66
CA THR A 798 -17.11 2.64 -18.06
C THR A 798 -18.49 2.99 -18.59
N GLU A 799 -19.55 2.76 -17.81
CA GLU A 799 -20.92 3.17 -18.18
C GLU A 799 -21.00 4.69 -18.43
N ALA A 800 -20.42 5.50 -17.53
CA ALA A 800 -20.40 6.95 -17.71
C ALA A 800 -19.64 7.36 -18.99
N ILE A 801 -18.49 6.73 -19.27
CA ILE A 801 -17.71 6.97 -20.50
C ILE A 801 -18.50 6.59 -21.76
N GLU A 802 -19.20 5.45 -21.74
CA GLU A 802 -19.99 4.99 -22.90
C GLU A 802 -21.17 5.92 -23.20
N ARG A 803 -21.84 6.42 -22.17
CA ARG A 803 -22.94 7.40 -22.34
C ARG A 803 -22.47 8.74 -22.90
N VAL A 804 -21.31 9.20 -22.44
CA VAL A 804 -20.67 10.43 -22.96
C VAL A 804 -20.16 10.25 -24.39
N GLY A 805 -19.69 9.03 -24.71
CA GLY A 805 -19.00 8.73 -25.95
C GLY A 805 -17.51 9.04 -25.86
N VAL A 806 -16.66 8.11 -26.32
CA VAL A 806 -15.20 8.21 -26.20
C VAL A 806 -14.64 9.45 -26.90
N ASP A 807 -15.26 9.88 -28.01
CA ASP A 807 -14.81 11.05 -28.77
C ASP A 807 -15.01 12.38 -28.03
N ASN A 808 -15.88 12.38 -27.03
CA ASN A 808 -16.17 13.51 -26.17
C ASN A 808 -15.32 13.51 -24.89
N MET A 809 -14.64 12.40 -24.58
CA MET A 809 -13.84 12.28 -23.38
C MET A 809 -12.55 13.12 -23.44
N ILE A 810 -12.21 13.73 -22.32
CA ILE A 810 -10.95 14.47 -22.14
C ILE A 810 -10.06 13.71 -21.15
N TYR A 811 -10.60 13.34 -20.00
CA TYR A 811 -9.84 12.70 -18.91
C TYR A 811 -10.75 11.86 -18.02
N CYS A 812 -10.21 10.80 -17.41
CA CYS A 812 -10.86 10.13 -16.28
C CYS A 812 -9.84 9.69 -15.21
N ASP A 813 -10.26 9.68 -13.96
CA ASP A 813 -9.46 9.15 -12.85
C ASP A 813 -10.34 8.49 -11.79
N THR A 814 -10.34 7.16 -11.79
CA THR A 814 -10.96 6.25 -10.81
C THR A 814 -12.49 6.39 -10.71
N ASP A 815 -12.96 7.51 -10.20
CA ASP A 815 -14.34 7.89 -9.88
C ASP A 815 -14.77 9.20 -10.53
N SER A 816 -13.91 9.80 -11.37
CA SER A 816 -14.18 11.10 -11.98
C SER A 816 -13.93 11.13 -13.48
N LEU A 817 -14.63 12.01 -14.19
CA LEU A 817 -14.52 12.21 -15.63
C LEU A 817 -14.65 13.67 -16.04
N ILE A 818 -13.88 14.06 -17.05
CA ILE A 818 -13.94 15.35 -17.73
C ILE A 818 -14.24 15.09 -19.19
N PHE A 819 -15.24 15.76 -19.75
CA PHE A 819 -15.69 15.56 -21.12
C PHE A 819 -16.32 16.83 -21.70
N LYS A 820 -16.35 16.91 -23.03
CA LYS A 820 -17.10 17.92 -23.76
C LYS A 820 -18.45 17.39 -24.21
N ARG A 821 -19.45 18.25 -24.36
CA ARG A 821 -20.76 17.90 -24.93
C ARG A 821 -21.42 19.11 -25.58
N HIS A 822 -22.47 18.87 -26.37
CA HIS A 822 -23.35 19.95 -26.80
C HIS A 822 -24.14 20.52 -25.61
N LYS A 823 -24.46 21.82 -25.64
CA LYS A 823 -25.15 22.50 -24.53
C LYS A 823 -26.52 21.92 -24.20
N ASP A 824 -27.23 21.42 -25.22
CA ASP A 824 -28.57 20.84 -25.10
C ASP A 824 -28.57 19.35 -24.72
N GLU A 825 -27.41 18.70 -24.67
CA GLU A 825 -27.30 17.29 -24.35
C GLU A 825 -27.05 17.07 -22.86
N ASP A 826 -27.64 16.00 -22.31
CA ASP A 826 -27.30 15.50 -20.99
C ASP A 826 -26.97 14.00 -21.07
N PRO A 827 -25.74 13.65 -21.49
CA PRO A 827 -25.39 12.25 -21.69
C PRO A 827 -25.41 11.44 -20.38
N LEU A 828 -25.13 12.08 -19.24
CA LEU A 828 -25.07 11.37 -17.97
C LEU A 828 -26.46 11.09 -17.38
N GLY A 829 -27.44 11.97 -17.62
CA GLY A 829 -28.84 11.76 -17.24
C GLY A 829 -29.01 11.32 -15.78
N ASP A 830 -29.60 10.15 -15.59
CA ASP A 830 -29.89 9.53 -14.29
C ASP A 830 -28.66 9.05 -13.50
N LEU A 831 -27.44 9.13 -14.06
CA LEU A 831 -26.21 8.91 -13.29
C LEU A 831 -25.87 10.08 -12.36
N LYS A 832 -26.55 11.22 -12.50
CA LYS A 832 -26.33 12.42 -11.68
C LYS A 832 -27.25 12.44 -10.46
N GLY A 833 -26.72 12.94 -9.35
CA GLY A 833 -27.42 12.98 -8.08
C GLY A 833 -26.50 13.43 -6.95
N GLN A 834 -27.08 13.96 -5.89
CA GLN A 834 -26.34 14.39 -4.68
C GLN A 834 -26.08 13.22 -3.71
N GLN A 835 -26.68 12.06 -3.98
CA GLN A 835 -26.63 10.85 -3.16
C GLN A 835 -25.34 10.05 -3.41
N LEU A 836 -25.11 9.04 -2.57
CA LEU A 836 -23.92 8.20 -2.67
C LEU A 836 -23.90 7.40 -3.98
N GLY A 837 -22.73 7.34 -4.60
CA GLY A 837 -22.54 6.61 -5.84
C GLY A 837 -23.06 7.33 -7.09
N TYR A 838 -23.58 8.54 -6.98
CA TYR A 838 -23.99 9.37 -8.12
C TYR A 838 -22.95 10.45 -8.45
N LEU A 839 -23.03 10.97 -9.66
CA LEU A 839 -22.14 12.00 -10.19
C LEU A 839 -22.61 13.40 -9.75
N VAL A 840 -21.70 14.16 -9.15
CA VAL A 840 -21.86 15.59 -8.85
C VAL A 840 -20.87 16.42 -9.66
N ASN A 841 -21.27 17.64 -10.03
CA ASN A 841 -20.39 18.54 -10.76
C ASN A 841 -19.33 19.12 -9.81
N GLU A 842 -18.07 19.02 -10.20
CA GLU A 842 -16.93 19.58 -9.46
C GLU A 842 -16.71 21.07 -9.77
N ILE A 843 -17.35 21.59 -10.83
CA ILE A 843 -17.31 23.00 -11.19
C ILE A 843 -18.34 23.77 -10.33
N PRO A 844 -17.93 24.86 -9.65
CA PRO A 844 -18.84 25.66 -8.84
C PRO A 844 -20.07 26.14 -9.60
N GLU A 845 -21.21 26.20 -8.91
CA GLU A 845 -22.45 26.71 -9.49
C GLU A 845 -22.26 28.13 -10.04
N GLY A 846 -22.83 28.41 -11.22
CA GLY A 846 -22.64 29.67 -11.94
C GLY A 846 -21.28 29.84 -12.63
N SER A 847 -20.35 28.89 -12.50
CA SER A 847 -19.07 28.90 -13.22
C SER A 847 -19.08 27.95 -14.42
N GLU A 848 -18.20 28.21 -15.39
CA GLU A 848 -18.03 27.43 -16.62
C GLU A 848 -16.58 26.97 -16.77
N LEU A 849 -16.37 25.67 -17.00
CA LEU A 849 -15.06 25.14 -17.36
C LEU A 849 -14.83 25.41 -18.86
N THR A 850 -13.94 26.36 -19.14
CA THR A 850 -13.69 26.86 -20.50
C THR A 850 -12.54 26.15 -21.21
N GLU A 851 -11.57 25.65 -20.45
CA GLU A 851 -10.42 24.98 -21.03
C GLU A 851 -9.81 23.94 -20.09
N VAL A 852 -9.30 22.85 -20.67
CA VAL A 852 -8.61 21.77 -19.97
C VAL A 852 -7.32 21.41 -20.72
N VAL A 853 -6.23 21.31 -19.95
CA VAL A 853 -4.93 20.80 -20.44
C VAL A 853 -4.56 19.56 -19.65
N THR A 854 -4.21 18.47 -20.31
CA THR A 854 -3.76 17.24 -19.67
C THR A 854 -2.39 16.81 -20.21
N MET A 855 -1.42 16.68 -19.30
CA MET A 855 -0.04 16.32 -19.65
C MET A 855 0.23 14.83 -19.46
N ALA A 856 -0.36 14.25 -18.42
CA ALA A 856 -0.17 12.86 -18.05
C ALA A 856 -1.29 12.43 -17.10
N PRO A 857 -1.45 11.12 -16.83
CA PRO A 857 -2.30 10.65 -15.75
C PRO A 857 -1.98 11.37 -14.42
N LYS A 858 -2.98 12.09 -13.87
CA LYS A 858 -2.89 12.92 -12.65
C LYS A 858 -2.01 14.18 -12.78
N ALA A 859 -1.81 14.68 -14.00
CA ALA A 859 -1.18 15.96 -14.29
C ALA A 859 -2.02 16.76 -15.29
N TYR A 860 -2.80 17.73 -14.81
CA TYR A 860 -3.70 18.53 -15.64
C TYR A 860 -3.95 19.94 -15.06
N GLY A 861 -4.34 20.87 -15.94
CA GLY A 861 -4.78 22.22 -15.63
C GLY A 861 -6.22 22.45 -16.08
N LEU A 862 -6.98 23.23 -15.30
CA LEU A 862 -8.36 23.62 -15.57
C LEU A 862 -8.45 25.14 -15.59
N LYS A 863 -9.15 25.71 -16.57
CA LYS A 863 -9.45 27.15 -16.67
C LYS A 863 -10.95 27.38 -16.54
N ILE A 864 -11.35 27.98 -15.43
CA ILE A 864 -12.74 28.13 -15.01
C ILE A 864 -13.12 29.61 -15.06
N LYS A 865 -14.14 29.94 -15.84
CA LYS A 865 -14.76 31.27 -15.87
C LYS A 865 -15.82 31.36 -14.78
N LYS A 866 -15.68 32.33 -13.89
CA LYS A 866 -16.63 32.63 -12.81
C LYS A 866 -17.85 33.39 -13.34
N SER A 867 -18.89 33.45 -12.52
CA SER A 867 -20.12 34.19 -12.79
C SER A 867 -19.91 35.70 -13.00
N ASP A 868 -18.88 36.27 -12.37
CA ASP A 868 -18.47 37.67 -12.52
C ASP A 868 -17.67 37.95 -13.81
N GLY A 869 -17.42 36.92 -14.63
CA GLY A 869 -16.65 37.01 -15.87
C GLY A 869 -15.13 36.86 -15.70
N THR A 870 -14.62 36.80 -14.47
CA THR A 870 -13.19 36.56 -14.20
C THR A 870 -12.82 35.09 -14.39
N PHE A 871 -11.52 34.80 -14.54
CA PHE A 871 -11.01 33.45 -14.69
C PHE A 871 -10.25 33.00 -13.45
N THR A 872 -10.36 31.70 -13.15
CA THR A 872 -9.53 31.02 -12.17
C THR A 872 -8.92 29.77 -12.78
N GLU A 873 -7.68 29.49 -12.38
CA GLU A 873 -6.94 28.35 -12.86
C GLU A 873 -6.70 27.36 -11.72
N SER A 874 -6.83 26.07 -12.03
CA SER A 874 -6.56 24.99 -11.09
C SER A 874 -5.60 24.00 -11.72
N VAL A 875 -4.43 23.83 -11.12
CA VAL A 875 -3.40 22.90 -11.58
C VAL A 875 -3.25 21.75 -10.60
N LYS A 876 -3.29 20.53 -11.12
CA LYS A 876 -2.94 19.30 -10.39
C LYS A 876 -1.70 18.68 -11.04
N ALA A 877 -0.63 18.51 -10.28
CA ALA A 877 0.61 17.90 -10.75
C ALA A 877 1.08 16.77 -9.83
N LYS A 878 0.81 15.52 -10.19
CA LYS A 878 1.13 14.37 -9.33
C LYS A 878 2.61 14.31 -8.96
N GLY A 879 2.84 14.29 -7.65
CA GLY A 879 4.15 14.11 -7.05
C GLY A 879 4.97 15.39 -6.97
N MET A 880 4.40 16.52 -7.33
CA MET A 880 4.96 17.85 -7.09
C MET A 880 4.05 18.57 -6.10
N THR A 881 4.64 19.24 -5.12
CA THR A 881 3.87 20.06 -4.17
C THR A 881 3.63 21.42 -4.80
N MET A 882 2.37 21.83 -4.95
CA MET A 882 2.02 23.17 -5.45
C MET A 882 2.21 24.21 -4.34
N THR A 883 3.47 24.55 -4.08
CA THR A 883 3.87 25.67 -3.23
C THR A 883 3.76 26.98 -4.01
N PHE A 884 3.84 28.12 -3.32
CA PHE A 884 3.83 29.45 -3.94
C PHE A 884 4.96 29.60 -4.97
N GLY A 885 6.18 29.14 -4.64
CA GLY A 885 7.30 29.13 -5.58
C GLY A 885 7.00 28.29 -6.83
N ASN A 886 6.49 27.07 -6.65
CA ASN A 886 6.18 26.18 -7.78
C ASN A 886 4.99 26.65 -8.61
N SER A 887 3.96 27.25 -8.01
CA SER A 887 2.78 27.72 -8.74
C SER A 887 3.08 28.88 -9.69
N ARG A 888 4.23 29.55 -9.55
CA ARG A 888 4.70 30.57 -10.49
C ARG A 888 5.26 29.99 -11.79
N PHE A 889 5.80 28.77 -11.75
CA PHE A 889 6.42 28.12 -12.90
C PHE A 889 5.54 27.03 -13.53
N ILE A 890 4.73 26.36 -12.71
CA ILE A 890 3.80 25.32 -13.16
C ILE A 890 2.39 25.92 -13.19
N THR A 891 2.18 26.81 -14.15
CA THR A 891 0.89 27.47 -14.41
C THR A 891 0.09 26.71 -15.47
N PHE A 892 -1.19 27.04 -15.62
CA PHE A 892 -2.00 26.52 -16.71
C PHE A 892 -1.36 26.79 -18.07
N ASP A 893 -0.93 28.03 -18.31
CA ASP A 893 -0.32 28.45 -19.58
C ASP A 893 1.03 27.75 -19.85
N ALA A 894 1.85 27.53 -18.81
CA ALA A 894 3.09 26.79 -18.95
C ALA A 894 2.83 25.32 -19.33
N MET A 895 1.85 24.68 -18.70
CA MET A 895 1.41 23.32 -19.07
C MET A 895 0.85 23.28 -20.49
N LYS A 896 0.05 24.28 -20.87
CA LYS A 896 -0.53 24.41 -22.22
C LYS A 896 0.55 24.54 -23.27
N LYS A 897 1.53 25.42 -23.06
CA LYS A 897 2.68 25.61 -23.94
C LYS A 897 3.47 24.31 -24.06
N SER A 898 3.85 23.69 -22.94
CA SER A 898 4.59 22.42 -22.94
C SER A 898 3.83 21.32 -23.70
N MET A 899 2.50 21.26 -23.61
CA MET A 899 1.72 20.32 -24.40
C MET A 899 1.64 20.63 -25.89
N ARG A 900 1.60 21.92 -26.28
CA ARG A 900 1.67 22.32 -27.69
C ARG A 900 3.01 21.92 -28.30
N ASP A 901 4.11 22.30 -27.64
CA ASP A 901 5.47 21.93 -28.07
C ASP A 901 5.57 20.40 -28.21
N PHE A 902 5.04 19.63 -27.25
CA PHE A 902 5.04 18.16 -27.33
C PHE A 902 4.18 17.58 -28.46
N ILE A 903 3.06 18.24 -28.82
CA ILE A 903 2.21 17.82 -29.94
C ILE A 903 2.91 18.12 -31.27
N ASP A 904 3.51 19.29 -31.39
CA ASP A 904 4.10 19.79 -32.64
C ASP A 904 5.45 19.12 -32.93
N ASP A 905 6.31 18.99 -31.90
CA ASP A 905 7.71 18.55 -32.05
C ASP A 905 7.97 17.12 -31.51
N GLY A 906 7.00 16.51 -30.84
CA GLY A 906 7.17 15.21 -30.15
C GLY A 906 8.03 15.27 -28.88
N PHE A 907 8.48 16.46 -28.51
CA PHE A 907 9.29 16.73 -27.32
C PHE A 907 8.89 18.09 -26.73
N ALA A 908 9.01 18.23 -25.42
CA ALA A 908 8.89 19.52 -24.75
C ALA A 908 9.87 19.59 -23.59
N GLU A 909 10.42 20.78 -23.36
CA GLU A 909 11.24 21.02 -22.17
C GLU A 909 10.41 20.77 -20.90
N PRO A 910 10.99 20.10 -19.89
CA PRO A 910 10.30 19.81 -18.65
C PRO A 910 9.97 21.08 -17.88
N LEU A 911 8.77 21.14 -17.31
CA LEU A 911 8.47 22.13 -16.27
C LEU A 911 9.18 21.71 -14.98
N GLU A 912 9.89 22.62 -14.34
CA GLU A 912 10.64 22.34 -13.11
C GLU A 912 9.97 22.98 -11.89
N GLY A 913 10.01 22.25 -10.77
CA GLY A 913 9.64 22.78 -9.46
C GLY A 913 10.58 22.27 -8.37
N GLU A 914 10.67 23.00 -7.28
CA GLU A 914 11.51 22.68 -6.13
C GLU A 914 10.71 22.05 -5.00
N MET A 915 11.30 21.10 -4.29
CA MET A 915 10.66 20.44 -3.16
C MET A 915 11.64 20.21 -2.03
N ILE A 916 11.23 20.58 -0.83
CA ILE A 916 11.89 20.17 0.40
C ILE A 916 11.59 18.69 0.68
N ARG A 917 12.62 17.91 0.99
CA ARG A 917 12.49 16.52 1.45
C ARG A 917 13.40 16.22 2.63
N PHE A 918 12.90 15.34 3.50
CA PHE A 918 13.71 14.68 4.51
C PHE A 918 14.41 13.46 3.91
N MET A 919 15.74 13.47 3.94
CA MET A 919 16.61 12.37 3.55
C MET A 919 17.12 11.66 4.80
N ARG A 920 17.45 10.38 4.64
CA ARG A 920 17.99 9.50 5.68
C ARG A 920 19.19 8.75 5.13
N GLY A 921 20.04 8.24 6.02
CA GLY A 921 21.25 7.51 5.65
C GLY A 921 20.93 6.11 5.16
N HIS A 922 21.78 5.14 5.50
CA HIS A 922 21.69 3.79 4.96
C HIS A 922 20.58 2.94 5.59
N HIS A 923 20.01 3.35 6.73
CA HIS A 923 18.93 2.62 7.41
C HIS A 923 17.88 3.55 8.06
N ALA A 924 16.81 2.97 8.62
CA ALA A 924 15.61 3.69 9.06
C ALA A 924 15.83 4.69 10.22
N LEU A 925 16.94 4.54 10.95
CA LEU A 925 17.37 5.32 12.13
C LEU A 925 18.68 6.07 11.88
N ASP A 926 19.14 6.16 10.62
CA ASP A 926 20.45 6.73 10.26
C ASP A 926 20.35 8.22 9.94
N GLY A 927 20.38 9.05 10.99
CA GLY A 927 20.32 10.51 10.85
C GLY A 927 19.08 11.01 10.11
N LEU A 928 19.00 12.33 9.98
CA LEU A 928 17.95 12.99 9.22
C LEU A 928 18.51 14.30 8.68
N TRP A 929 18.25 14.60 7.40
CA TRP A 929 18.68 15.83 6.75
C TRP A 929 17.58 16.41 5.89
N THR A 930 17.49 17.73 5.81
CA THR A 930 16.61 18.42 4.86
C THR A 930 17.39 18.73 3.59
N CYS A 931 16.85 18.39 2.41
CA CYS A 931 17.41 18.84 1.13
C CYS A 931 16.32 19.41 0.22
N THR A 932 16.70 20.35 -0.63
CA THR A 932 15.87 20.81 -1.75
C THR A 932 16.19 19.97 -2.98
N MET A 933 15.17 19.41 -3.62
CA MET A 933 15.30 18.67 -4.87
C MET A 933 14.47 19.31 -5.97
N LYS A 934 15.08 19.44 -7.15
CA LYS A 934 14.35 19.75 -8.38
C LYS A 934 13.57 18.54 -8.85
N LYS A 935 12.35 18.78 -9.30
CA LYS A 935 11.49 17.78 -9.90
C LYS A 935 10.94 18.29 -11.23
N GLN A 936 11.09 17.45 -12.23
CA GLN A 936 10.60 17.70 -13.58
C GLN A 936 9.21 17.11 -13.79
N LEU A 937 8.34 17.89 -14.42
CA LEU A 937 7.04 17.51 -14.92
C LEU A 937 7.10 17.51 -16.45
N ASN A 938 6.90 16.33 -17.04
CA ASN A 938 6.96 16.12 -18.48
C ASN A 938 5.61 15.61 -19.01
N PRO A 939 5.22 15.96 -20.25
CA PRO A 939 4.19 15.23 -20.99
C PRO A 939 4.47 13.72 -21.02
N ARG A 940 3.48 12.89 -20.70
CA ARG A 940 3.62 11.41 -20.73
C ARG A 940 2.33 10.72 -21.18
N MET A 941 2.29 10.37 -22.47
CA MET A 941 1.14 9.75 -23.15
C MET A 941 1.40 8.28 -23.53
N ASP A 942 1.92 7.49 -22.59
CA ASP A 942 2.51 6.16 -22.86
C ASP A 942 1.58 4.96 -22.64
N LYS A 943 0.28 5.21 -22.44
CA LYS A 943 -0.74 4.17 -22.18
C LYS A 943 -1.65 3.87 -23.38
N GLY A 944 -1.37 4.47 -24.51
CA GLY A 944 -2.09 4.30 -25.77
C GLY A 944 -1.25 4.78 -26.94
N HIS A 945 -1.77 4.62 -28.15
CA HIS A 945 -1.21 5.31 -29.31
C HIS A 945 -1.65 6.77 -29.23
N TYR A 946 -0.72 7.70 -29.38
CA TYR A 946 -0.95 9.14 -29.20
C TYR A 946 -0.61 9.86 -30.50
N VAL A 947 -1.58 10.58 -31.05
CA VAL A 947 -1.49 11.31 -32.31
C VAL A 947 -2.26 12.61 -32.15
N ASP A 948 -1.65 13.74 -32.51
CA ASP A 948 -2.27 15.07 -32.58
C ASP A 948 -3.14 15.43 -31.35
N GLY A 949 -2.61 15.23 -30.14
CA GLY A 949 -3.33 15.57 -28.91
C GLY A 949 -4.38 14.54 -28.46
N VAL A 950 -4.53 13.42 -29.17
CA VAL A 950 -5.52 12.38 -28.90
C VAL A 950 -4.85 11.05 -28.54
N SER A 951 -5.31 10.41 -27.46
CA SER A 951 -4.86 9.07 -27.08
C SER A 951 -5.92 8.02 -27.38
N ILE A 952 -5.56 7.02 -28.17
CA ILE A 952 -6.38 5.86 -28.49
C ILE A 952 -5.77 4.56 -27.91
N PRO A 953 -6.56 3.51 -27.66
CA PRO A 953 -6.03 2.24 -27.18
C PRO A 953 -5.00 1.62 -28.13
N PHE A 954 -3.94 1.00 -27.58
CA PHE A 954 -3.01 0.22 -28.39
C PHE A 954 -3.75 -0.91 -29.13
N GLY A 955 -3.54 -1.00 -30.44
CA GLY A 955 -4.12 -2.05 -31.27
C GLY A 955 -5.43 -1.72 -31.96
N GLN A 956 -5.96 -0.49 -31.82
CA GLN A 956 -7.17 -0.09 -32.55
C GLN A 956 -6.93 -0.17 -34.07
N MET A 957 -7.92 -0.70 -34.79
CA MET A 957 -7.93 -0.82 -36.25
C MET A 957 -9.25 -0.30 -36.83
N LEU A 958 -9.29 -0.13 -38.15
CA LEU A 958 -10.48 0.30 -38.86
C LEU A 958 -11.61 -0.74 -38.71
N ARG A 959 -12.84 -0.24 -38.67
CA ARG A 959 -14.05 -1.08 -38.64
C ARG A 959 -14.08 -2.00 -39.87
N GLY A 960 -14.40 -3.27 -39.66
CA GLY A 960 -14.44 -4.28 -40.72
C GLY A 960 -13.11 -4.99 -41.02
N THR A 961 -12.02 -4.65 -40.30
CA THR A 961 -10.76 -5.40 -40.42
C THR A 961 -10.96 -6.87 -40.07
N LEU A 962 -10.65 -7.75 -41.03
CA LEU A 962 -10.64 -9.20 -40.82
C LEU A 962 -9.31 -9.64 -40.23
N LEU A 963 -9.37 -10.50 -39.22
CA LEU A 963 -8.19 -11.10 -38.61
C LEU A 963 -7.99 -12.50 -39.14
N VAL A 964 -6.73 -12.87 -39.34
CA VAL A 964 -6.35 -14.25 -39.63
C VAL A 964 -6.38 -15.02 -38.32
N ASP A 965 -7.27 -16.00 -38.23
CA ASP A 965 -7.34 -16.87 -37.07
C ASP A 965 -6.19 -17.88 -37.12
N ASP A 966 -5.12 -17.57 -36.40
CA ASP A 966 -3.95 -18.42 -36.19
C ASP A 966 -3.73 -18.71 -34.70
N TYR A 967 -4.82 -18.69 -33.92
CA TYR A 967 -4.78 -18.96 -32.48
C TYR A 967 -4.13 -20.33 -32.22
N PRO A 968 -3.06 -20.41 -31.40
CA PRO A 968 -2.21 -21.59 -31.39
C PRO A 968 -2.65 -22.72 -30.45
N PHE A 969 -3.82 -22.65 -29.79
CA PHE A 969 -4.17 -23.46 -28.60
C PHE A 969 -5.51 -24.18 -28.64
#